data_AF-A0A319D3N4-F1
#
_entry.id   AF-A0A319D3N4-F1
#
_cell.length_a   1.000
_cell.length_b   1.000
_cell.length_c   1.000
_cell.angle_alpha   90.00
_cell.angle_beta   90.00
_cell.angle_gamma   90.00
#
_symmetry.space_group_name_H-M   'P 1'
#
loop_
_entity.id
_entity.type
_entity.pdbx_description
1 polymer ?
#
loop_
_entity_poly.entity_id
_entity_poly.type
_entity_poly.pdbx_seq_one_letter_code
_entity_poly.pdbx_strand_id
1 'polypeptide(L)'
;MSDTFQISPPLSQGVGYGIIVGLGAAFAIGMSSVSWFLSRYMNEVQDSEMFMTARHSVKVGLTASAVVSSWTIAATLLTSTTYGYSYGVSGPYWYAAGACVQILLFSVAAIELKRRAPNAQTFLQVARVRYGTAVHVMFSLYSLVYQLISAVNLLVGGSTVFSVMTGVDRNACCFLFPIGVVIYTLMGGIKATFVTDWVHTMIIYVIMLMSVFVVYSTSDLVGSPERMWELLHEAATLHPVSGNAEGSYLTMKSPEGGYVGLVFVGAGFAAAVDSQLFQKAIAADPRSTSAGYILGGLSWFTIPFVLASTYGILAAATEHLPQFPTYPNTMNAYEVSSGMAMPYAALAVMGKGGVVAIMLMVFMAVTSAMSSETVATTALLTYNVYQAYINPHATGRQLIHFSNWVVPIFAIVAAGVAVGFNHAGFSVSFLITAIGIFVDSAIVPMACTIMWRKQSKAAALIAPLASSAAGILAWILKAYTEYGTITIATLSENLPLVAGNMMSLCGPLVLTPLITFLKPEDFDWQILKTEIKSDQPEPQEIDIQRELEDEKILLTARNRSIAMSLFLTLAFLILWPIPMYASDYVFSKGFFKGWVVAIFLWAFFAAGTITLLPVWEARESIRAFVRLVTGKKVLDGDVARDGEGDGLGDQANSESKSEKGFSLKVKGEGVL
;
A
#
# COMPACT_ATOMS: atom_id res chain seq x y z
N MET A 1 -14.44 29.04 15.80
CA MET A 1 -14.74 29.30 14.37
C MET A 1 -13.47 29.02 13.60
N SER A 2 -13.33 27.84 12.98
CA SER A 2 -12.19 27.53 12.09
C SER A 2 -12.31 26.23 11.27
N ASP A 3 -13.33 25.38 11.46
CA ASP A 3 -13.47 24.11 10.73
C ASP A 3 -14.34 24.25 9.47
N THR A 4 -14.06 25.26 8.64
CA THR A 4 -14.81 25.50 7.41
C THR A 4 -13.85 25.67 6.23
N PHE A 5 -14.18 25.00 5.12
CA PHE A 5 -13.51 25.23 3.84
C PHE A 5 -13.83 26.63 3.33
N GLN A 6 -12.82 27.33 2.81
CA GLN A 6 -12.94 28.72 2.35
C GLN A 6 -13.54 28.82 0.95
N ILE A 7 -13.46 27.74 0.16
CA ILE A 7 -13.91 27.73 -1.23
C ILE A 7 -15.25 27.02 -1.39
N SER A 8 -16.05 27.51 -2.33
CA SER A 8 -17.21 26.75 -2.81
C SER A 8 -16.76 25.62 -3.74
N PRO A 9 -17.50 24.50 -3.81
CA PRO A 9 -17.14 23.40 -4.68
C PRO A 9 -16.96 23.82 -6.16
N PRO A 10 -15.78 23.60 -6.78
CA PRO A 10 -15.52 23.99 -8.17
C PRO A 10 -16.25 23.12 -9.21
N LEU A 11 -16.66 21.91 -8.83
CA LEU A 11 -17.35 20.94 -9.67
C LEU A 11 -18.76 20.66 -9.14
N SER A 12 -19.62 20.10 -9.99
CA SER A 12 -20.99 19.73 -9.59
C SER A 12 -21.02 18.38 -8.87
N GLN A 13 -22.05 18.16 -8.05
CA GLN A 13 -22.29 16.87 -7.39
C GLN A 13 -22.38 15.70 -8.37
N GLY A 14 -22.87 15.94 -9.59
CA GLY A 14 -22.95 14.94 -10.64
C GLY A 14 -21.57 14.37 -11.03
N VAL A 15 -20.51 15.19 -11.01
CA VAL A 15 -19.14 14.71 -11.22
C VAL A 15 -18.70 13.81 -10.07
N GLY A 16 -18.98 14.23 -8.83
CA GLY A 16 -18.64 13.46 -7.62
C GLY A 16 -19.30 12.08 -7.61
N TYR A 17 -20.63 12.02 -7.71
CA TYR A 17 -21.37 10.75 -7.76
C TYR A 17 -21.08 9.95 -9.03
N GLY A 18 -20.83 10.61 -10.16
CA GLY A 18 -20.46 9.95 -11.41
C GLY A 18 -19.14 9.19 -11.29
N ILE A 19 -18.15 9.74 -10.60
CA ILE A 19 -16.89 9.02 -10.32
C ILE A 19 -17.14 7.93 -9.27
N ILE A 20 -17.73 8.25 -8.11
CA ILE A 20 -17.85 7.25 -7.02
C ILE A 20 -18.71 6.05 -7.46
N VAL A 21 -19.91 6.31 -7.98
CA VAL A 21 -20.89 5.27 -8.31
C VAL A 21 -20.72 4.79 -9.75
N GLY A 22 -20.55 5.70 -10.71
CA GLY A 22 -20.45 5.35 -12.13
C GLY A 22 -19.14 4.62 -12.45
N LEU A 23 -17.99 5.19 -12.08
CA LEU A 23 -16.70 4.51 -12.27
C LEU A 23 -16.60 3.27 -11.37
N GLY A 24 -17.11 3.33 -10.14
CA GLY A 24 -17.22 2.16 -9.26
C GLY A 24 -18.00 1.00 -9.88
N ALA A 25 -19.14 1.27 -10.51
CA ALA A 25 -19.92 0.27 -11.24
C ALA A 25 -19.18 -0.24 -12.48
N ALA A 26 -18.52 0.64 -13.24
CA ALA A 26 -17.72 0.24 -14.41
C ALA A 26 -16.59 -0.72 -14.02
N PHE A 27 -15.86 -0.44 -12.94
CA PHE A 27 -14.85 -1.34 -12.40
C PHE A 27 -15.45 -2.65 -11.91
N ALA A 28 -16.58 -2.59 -11.18
CA ALA A 28 -17.25 -3.79 -10.72
C ALA A 28 -17.63 -4.72 -11.88
N ILE A 29 -18.24 -4.17 -12.94
CA ILE A 29 -18.61 -4.92 -14.15
C ILE A 29 -17.37 -5.44 -14.87
N GLY A 30 -16.36 -4.59 -15.08
CA GLY A 30 -15.13 -4.93 -15.79
C GLY A 30 -14.39 -6.08 -15.11
N MET A 31 -14.17 -6.00 -13.80
CA MET A 31 -13.43 -7.03 -13.07
C MET A 31 -14.23 -8.32 -12.89
N SER A 32 -15.55 -8.21 -12.73
CA SER A 32 -16.43 -9.39 -12.75
C SER A 32 -16.38 -10.11 -14.09
N SER A 33 -16.30 -9.36 -15.19
CA SER A 33 -16.18 -9.91 -16.55
C SER A 33 -14.83 -10.61 -16.77
N VAL A 34 -13.74 -10.02 -16.27
CA VAL A 34 -12.40 -10.65 -16.30
C VAL A 34 -12.41 -11.97 -15.51
N SER A 35 -12.99 -11.99 -14.33
CA SER A 35 -13.07 -13.18 -13.47
C SER A 35 -13.91 -14.29 -14.10
N TRP A 36 -15.06 -13.93 -14.67
CA TRP A 36 -15.89 -14.85 -15.45
C TRP A 36 -15.14 -15.40 -16.66
N PHE A 37 -14.38 -14.57 -17.37
CA PHE A 37 -13.60 -15.01 -18.52
C PHE A 37 -12.51 -16.01 -18.13
N LEU A 38 -11.72 -15.71 -17.10
CA LEU A 38 -10.64 -16.59 -16.61
C LEU A 38 -11.20 -17.96 -16.19
N SER A 39 -12.29 -17.99 -15.43
CA SER A 39 -12.92 -19.25 -15.02
C SER A 39 -13.47 -20.06 -16.20
N ARG A 40 -14.04 -19.40 -17.23
CA ARG A 40 -14.72 -20.09 -18.34
C ARG A 40 -13.79 -20.58 -19.45
N TYR A 41 -12.69 -19.87 -19.71
CA TYR A 41 -11.84 -20.08 -20.89
C TYR A 41 -10.40 -20.51 -20.55
N MET A 42 -9.91 -20.26 -19.34
CA MET A 42 -8.57 -20.68 -18.90
C MET A 42 -8.59 -21.92 -17.99
N ASN A 43 -9.74 -22.60 -17.84
CA ASN A 43 -9.94 -23.75 -16.94
C ASN A 43 -9.48 -23.51 -15.49
N GLU A 44 -9.57 -22.26 -15.02
CA GLU A 44 -9.11 -21.89 -13.70
C GLU A 44 -10.15 -22.29 -12.63
N VAL A 45 -9.83 -23.33 -11.85
CA VAL A 45 -10.71 -23.85 -10.78
C VAL A 45 -10.73 -22.86 -9.61
N GLN A 46 -11.90 -22.30 -9.32
CA GLN A 46 -12.12 -21.32 -8.25
C GLN A 46 -12.44 -22.02 -6.91
N ASP A 47 -11.43 -22.61 -6.27
CA ASP A 47 -11.52 -23.14 -4.89
C ASP A 47 -11.02 -22.12 -3.84
N SER A 48 -11.06 -22.47 -2.55
CA SER A 48 -10.66 -21.58 -1.45
C SER A 48 -9.19 -21.16 -1.54
N GLU A 49 -8.32 -22.06 -1.96
CA GLU A 49 -6.89 -21.79 -2.13
C GLU A 49 -6.66 -20.81 -3.29
N MET A 50 -7.31 -21.02 -4.43
CA MET A 50 -7.27 -20.11 -5.56
C MET A 50 -7.84 -18.74 -5.21
N PHE A 51 -8.98 -18.70 -4.52
CA PHE A 51 -9.66 -17.47 -4.13
C PHE A 51 -8.83 -16.61 -3.17
N MET A 52 -8.07 -17.23 -2.27
CA MET A 52 -7.36 -16.54 -1.19
C MET A 52 -5.85 -16.36 -1.41
N THR A 53 -5.20 -17.23 -2.18
CA THR A 53 -3.73 -17.24 -2.36
C THR A 53 -3.28 -17.20 -3.82
N ALA A 54 -4.20 -17.25 -4.79
CA ALA A 54 -3.88 -17.39 -6.21
C ALA A 54 -2.89 -18.54 -6.53
N ARG A 55 -2.82 -19.56 -5.67
CA ARG A 55 -1.89 -20.70 -5.75
C ARG A 55 -0.44 -20.27 -6.00
N HIS A 56 0.00 -19.18 -5.36
CA HIS A 56 1.39 -18.74 -5.40
C HIS A 56 1.93 -18.46 -6.83
N SER A 57 1.08 -18.04 -7.78
CA SER A 57 1.43 -17.99 -9.22
C SER A 57 1.80 -16.59 -9.73
N VAL A 58 1.78 -15.56 -8.89
CA VAL A 58 1.95 -14.17 -9.35
C VAL A 58 3.42 -13.84 -9.64
N LYS A 59 3.70 -13.40 -10.88
CA LYS A 59 5.03 -13.01 -11.38
C LYS A 59 5.48 -11.62 -10.88
N VAL A 60 6.77 -11.32 -11.04
CA VAL A 60 7.47 -10.15 -10.48
C VAL A 60 6.75 -8.83 -10.75
N GLY A 61 6.38 -8.55 -12.00
CA GLY A 61 5.76 -7.28 -12.37
C GLY A 61 4.42 -7.06 -11.69
N LEU A 62 3.55 -8.09 -11.70
CA LEU A 62 2.24 -7.99 -11.08
C LEU A 62 2.33 -7.95 -9.54
N THR A 63 3.31 -8.65 -8.94
CA THR A 63 3.63 -8.50 -7.51
C THR A 63 4.09 -7.08 -7.19
N ALA A 64 5.02 -6.51 -7.96
CA ALA A 64 5.51 -5.15 -7.75
C ALA A 64 4.37 -4.12 -7.85
N SER A 65 3.52 -4.25 -8.86
CA SER A 65 2.34 -3.40 -9.01
C SER A 65 1.38 -3.53 -7.83
N ALA A 66 1.12 -4.74 -7.37
CA ALA A 66 0.24 -4.96 -6.23
C ALA A 66 0.83 -4.38 -4.94
N VAL A 67 2.14 -4.46 -4.73
CA VAL A 67 2.81 -3.80 -3.60
C VAL A 67 2.60 -2.28 -3.68
N VAL A 68 2.86 -1.66 -4.83
CA VAL A 68 2.63 -0.21 -5.01
C VAL A 68 1.16 0.14 -4.73
N SER A 69 0.23 -0.60 -5.31
CA SER A 69 -1.21 -0.36 -5.18
C SER A 69 -1.68 -0.39 -3.73
N SER A 70 -1.25 -1.41 -2.98
CA SER A 70 -1.61 -1.58 -1.56
C SER A 70 -1.16 -0.45 -0.66
N TRP A 71 -0.03 0.18 -0.99
CA TRP A 71 0.56 1.25 -0.18
C TRP A 71 0.15 2.63 -0.69
N THR A 72 -0.50 2.71 -1.84
CA THR A 72 -0.99 3.96 -2.39
C THR A 72 -2.37 4.25 -1.81
N ILE A 73 -2.36 4.75 -0.58
CA ILE A 73 -3.56 5.15 0.16
C ILE A 73 -3.87 6.64 -0.05
N ALA A 74 -5.05 7.08 0.37
CA ALA A 74 -5.43 8.50 0.30
C ALA A 74 -4.40 9.41 0.99
N ALA A 75 -3.88 9.02 2.16
CA ALA A 75 -2.81 9.76 2.84
C ALA A 75 -1.50 9.86 2.03
N THR A 76 -1.12 8.81 1.28
CA THR A 76 0.06 8.82 0.41
C THR A 76 0.01 9.95 -0.61
N LEU A 77 -1.18 10.29 -1.10
CA LEU A 77 -1.38 11.42 -2.02
C LEU A 77 -1.52 12.73 -1.25
N LEU A 78 -2.44 12.77 -0.28
CA LEU A 78 -2.92 14.00 0.34
C LEU A 78 -2.01 14.50 1.48
N THR A 79 -1.57 13.61 2.36
CA THR A 79 -0.73 13.98 3.50
C THR A 79 0.71 14.27 3.06
N SER A 80 1.25 13.52 2.09
CA SER A 80 2.59 13.83 1.54
C SER A 80 2.65 15.22 0.90
N THR A 81 1.63 15.59 0.11
CA THR A 81 1.53 16.93 -0.50
C THR A 81 1.30 18.03 0.52
N THR A 82 0.57 17.74 1.60
CA THR A 82 0.44 18.64 2.75
C THR A 82 1.81 18.97 3.34
N TYR A 83 2.67 17.97 3.54
CA TYR A 83 4.04 18.23 4.02
C TYR A 83 4.94 18.90 2.98
N GLY A 84 4.70 18.68 1.69
CA GLY A 84 5.31 19.49 0.62
C GLY A 84 4.93 20.96 0.70
N TYR A 85 3.67 21.26 0.99
CA TYR A 85 3.20 22.62 1.21
C TYR A 85 3.81 23.23 2.48
N SER A 86 3.81 22.50 3.59
CA SER A 86 4.25 23.03 4.89
C SER A 86 5.76 23.13 5.04
N TYR A 87 6.53 22.18 4.50
CA TYR A 87 7.97 22.03 4.78
C TYR A 87 8.86 22.08 3.53
N GLY A 88 8.29 22.42 2.38
CA GLY A 88 9.03 22.54 1.12
C GLY A 88 9.59 21.20 0.65
N VAL A 89 10.74 21.20 -0.02
CA VAL A 89 11.38 19.99 -0.59
C VAL A 89 11.72 18.90 0.44
N SER A 90 11.84 19.27 1.71
CA SER A 90 12.12 18.34 2.81
C SER A 90 10.96 17.38 3.08
N GLY A 91 9.71 17.88 3.07
CA GLY A 91 8.51 17.09 3.34
C GLY A 91 8.31 15.90 2.38
N PRO A 92 8.29 16.11 1.05
CA PRO A 92 8.14 15.06 0.04
C PRO A 92 9.18 13.96 0.19
N TYR A 93 10.45 14.34 0.41
CA TYR A 93 11.52 13.37 0.54
C TYR A 93 11.38 12.56 1.83
N TRP A 94 11.21 13.22 2.99
CA TRP A 94 11.11 12.52 4.27
C TRP A 94 9.89 11.63 4.38
N TYR A 95 8.74 12.05 3.84
CA TYR A 95 7.57 11.17 3.76
C TYR A 95 7.88 9.93 2.94
N ALA A 96 8.37 10.11 1.71
CA ALA A 96 8.60 9.01 0.78
C ALA A 96 9.70 8.06 1.27
N ALA A 97 10.84 8.61 1.70
CA ALA A 97 11.97 7.84 2.23
C ALA A 97 11.58 7.13 3.53
N GLY A 98 10.94 7.86 4.45
CA GLY A 98 10.55 7.37 5.76
C GLY A 98 9.58 6.20 5.70
N ALA A 99 8.66 6.18 4.72
CA ALA A 99 7.67 5.11 4.53
C ALA A 99 8.08 4.02 3.51
N CYS A 100 9.09 4.27 2.65
CA CYS A 100 9.55 3.28 1.67
C CYS A 100 10.39 2.17 2.32
N VAL A 101 11.19 2.51 3.34
CA VAL A 101 12.12 1.57 3.96
C VAL A 101 11.44 0.35 4.56
N GLN A 102 10.20 0.48 5.03
CA GLN A 102 9.43 -0.61 5.61
C GLN A 102 9.03 -1.62 4.53
N ILE A 103 8.67 -1.17 3.33
CA ILE A 103 8.40 -2.05 2.18
C ILE A 103 9.66 -2.86 1.84
N LEU A 104 10.81 -2.19 1.81
CA LEU A 104 12.09 -2.82 1.50
C LEU A 104 12.48 -3.84 2.57
N LEU A 105 12.35 -3.51 3.85
CA LEU A 105 12.63 -4.44 4.96
C LEU A 105 11.63 -5.61 4.99
N PHE A 106 10.36 -5.36 4.68
CA PHE A 106 9.33 -6.39 4.61
C PHE A 106 9.64 -7.45 3.54
N SER A 107 10.34 -7.11 2.46
CA SER A 107 10.78 -8.10 1.46
C SER A 107 11.53 -9.29 2.09
N VAL A 108 12.30 -9.04 3.15
CA VAL A 108 13.02 -10.10 3.89
C VAL A 108 12.05 -10.99 4.66
N ALA A 109 11.07 -10.40 5.33
CA ALA A 109 10.03 -11.13 6.06
C ALA A 109 9.16 -11.98 5.12
N ALA A 110 8.81 -11.44 3.94
CA ALA A 110 8.06 -12.14 2.91
C ALA A 110 8.79 -13.42 2.42
N ILE A 111 10.09 -13.30 2.13
CA ILE A 111 10.92 -14.44 1.69
C ILE A 111 11.08 -15.47 2.81
N GLU A 112 11.34 -15.02 4.04
CA GLU A 112 11.55 -15.92 5.17
C GLU A 112 10.26 -16.66 5.54
N LEU A 113 9.09 -16.02 5.43
CA LEU A 113 7.80 -16.69 5.61
C LEU A 113 7.65 -17.86 4.62
N LYS A 114 7.87 -17.62 3.32
CA LYS A 114 7.79 -18.68 2.30
C LYS A 114 8.75 -19.82 2.55
N ARG A 115 9.96 -19.50 2.99
CA ARG A 115 10.99 -20.50 3.27
C ARG A 115 10.66 -21.37 4.49
N ARG A 116 10.02 -20.80 5.50
CA ARG A 116 9.74 -21.47 6.78
C ARG A 116 8.37 -22.13 6.83
N ALA A 117 7.36 -21.52 6.21
CA ALA A 117 5.97 -21.94 6.24
C ALA A 117 5.34 -21.77 4.85
N PRO A 118 5.78 -22.55 3.84
CA PRO A 118 5.28 -22.43 2.45
C PRO A 118 3.77 -22.64 2.34
N ASN A 119 3.19 -23.47 3.21
CA ASN A 119 1.77 -23.83 3.21
C ASN A 119 0.88 -22.84 3.99
N ALA A 120 1.44 -21.77 4.57
CA ALA A 120 0.67 -20.83 5.37
C ALA A 120 -0.27 -19.99 4.51
N GLN A 121 -1.57 -20.00 4.84
CA GLN A 121 -2.55 -19.11 4.23
C GLN A 121 -2.52 -17.72 4.88
N THR A 122 -2.08 -17.61 6.14
CA THR A 122 -1.84 -16.33 6.81
C THR A 122 -0.59 -16.40 7.69
N PHE A 123 0.08 -15.26 7.90
CA PHE A 123 1.17 -15.17 8.88
C PHE A 123 0.73 -15.54 10.31
N LEU A 124 -0.51 -15.22 10.68
CA LEU A 124 -1.04 -15.43 12.02
C LEU A 124 -1.16 -16.92 12.39
N GLN A 125 -1.38 -17.80 11.41
CA GLN A 125 -1.29 -19.26 11.62
C GLN A 125 0.11 -19.69 12.10
N VAL A 126 1.17 -19.09 11.55
CA VAL A 126 2.56 -19.35 11.99
C VAL A 126 2.73 -18.97 13.46
N ALA A 127 2.22 -17.79 13.85
CA ALA A 127 2.24 -17.36 15.24
C ALA A 127 1.45 -18.31 16.16
N ARG A 128 0.32 -18.84 15.69
CA ARG A 128 -0.49 -19.83 16.43
C ARG A 128 0.25 -21.13 16.65
N VAL A 129 0.82 -21.72 15.60
CA VAL A 129 1.57 -22.99 15.71
C VAL A 129 2.79 -22.80 16.62
N ARG A 130 3.49 -21.67 16.49
CA ARG A 130 4.71 -21.42 17.26
C ARG A 130 4.47 -21.10 18.73
N TYR A 131 3.46 -20.30 19.07
CA TYR A 131 3.29 -19.76 20.43
C TYR A 131 1.96 -20.13 21.09
N GLY A 132 1.01 -20.66 20.33
CA GLY A 132 -0.35 -20.96 20.77
C GLY A 132 -1.28 -19.75 20.81
N THR A 133 -2.46 -19.97 21.39
CA THR A 133 -3.62 -19.08 21.29
C THR A 133 -3.39 -17.65 21.78
N ALA A 134 -2.67 -17.44 22.88
CA ALA A 134 -2.53 -16.11 23.47
C ALA A 134 -1.84 -15.11 22.53
N VAL A 135 -0.70 -15.50 21.96
CA VAL A 135 0.04 -14.65 21.00
C VAL A 135 -0.73 -14.53 19.69
N HIS A 136 -1.36 -15.62 19.23
CA HIS A 136 -2.18 -15.60 18.03
C HIS A 136 -3.33 -14.60 18.10
N VAL A 137 -4.10 -14.62 19.19
CA VAL A 137 -5.21 -13.67 19.40
C VAL A 137 -4.69 -12.25 19.50
N MET A 138 -3.59 -12.04 20.23
CA MET A 138 -3.01 -10.70 20.34
C MET A 138 -2.56 -10.17 18.97
N PHE A 139 -1.72 -10.88 18.21
CA PHE A 139 -1.33 -10.42 16.87
C PHE A 139 -2.53 -10.26 15.92
N SER A 140 -3.53 -11.14 16.01
CA SER A 140 -4.78 -10.99 15.24
C SER A 140 -5.50 -9.67 15.57
N LEU A 141 -5.54 -9.27 16.84
CA LEU A 141 -6.14 -8.00 17.25
C LEU A 141 -5.34 -6.80 16.73
N TYR A 142 -4.00 -6.84 16.80
CA TYR A 142 -3.15 -5.79 16.24
C TYR A 142 -3.39 -5.61 14.73
N SER A 143 -3.39 -6.72 13.98
CA SER A 143 -3.67 -6.69 12.54
C SER A 143 -5.09 -6.18 12.25
N LEU A 144 -6.11 -6.63 12.99
CA LEU A 144 -7.51 -6.20 12.77
C LEU A 144 -7.72 -4.72 13.10
N VAL A 145 -7.07 -4.19 14.15
CA VAL A 145 -7.10 -2.77 14.49
C VAL A 145 -6.47 -1.94 13.38
N TYR A 146 -5.31 -2.35 12.89
CA TYR A 146 -4.67 -1.67 11.76
C TYR A 146 -5.57 -1.67 10.52
N GLN A 147 -6.11 -2.83 10.12
CA GLN A 147 -6.96 -2.98 8.94
C GLN A 147 -8.20 -2.08 8.99
N LEU A 148 -8.87 -2.05 10.14
CA LEU A 148 -10.04 -1.19 10.33
C LEU A 148 -9.66 0.29 10.24
N ILE A 149 -8.59 0.72 10.89
CA ILE A 149 -8.17 2.14 10.87
C ILE A 149 -7.63 2.55 9.50
N SER A 150 -6.94 1.66 8.80
CA SER A 150 -6.49 1.85 7.41
C SER A 150 -7.69 2.06 6.48
N ALA A 151 -8.68 1.16 6.52
CA ALA A 151 -9.93 1.31 5.77
C ALA A 151 -10.67 2.62 6.11
N VAL A 152 -10.73 2.98 7.39
CA VAL A 152 -11.33 4.25 7.84
C VAL A 152 -10.56 5.45 7.30
N ASN A 153 -9.22 5.43 7.31
CA ASN A 153 -8.39 6.51 6.77
C ASN A 153 -8.67 6.76 5.27
N LEU A 154 -8.82 5.69 4.49
CA LEU A 154 -9.18 5.77 3.06
C LEU A 154 -10.52 6.48 2.86
N LEU A 155 -11.55 6.09 3.62
CA LEU A 155 -12.89 6.65 3.51
C LEU A 155 -12.95 8.09 4.01
N VAL A 156 -12.26 8.42 5.10
CA VAL A 156 -12.15 9.80 5.62
C VAL A 156 -11.47 10.70 4.58
N GLY A 157 -10.31 10.29 4.04
CA GLY A 157 -9.59 11.07 3.02
C GLY A 157 -10.38 11.23 1.72
N GLY A 158 -10.89 10.12 1.18
CA GLY A 158 -11.67 10.11 -0.06
C GLY A 158 -12.95 10.94 0.04
N SER A 159 -13.75 10.73 1.09
CA SER A 159 -15.00 11.47 1.29
C SER A 159 -14.79 12.97 1.45
N THR A 160 -13.71 13.37 2.13
CA THR A 160 -13.37 14.79 2.31
C THR A 160 -13.07 15.46 0.97
N VAL A 161 -12.14 14.91 0.19
CA VAL A 161 -11.78 15.49 -1.11
C VAL A 161 -13.00 15.59 -2.02
N PHE A 162 -13.81 14.54 -2.11
CA PHE A 162 -15.00 14.55 -2.97
C PHE A 162 -16.03 15.57 -2.51
N SER A 163 -16.33 15.63 -1.22
CA SER A 163 -17.27 16.59 -0.66
C SER A 163 -16.83 18.04 -0.90
N VAL A 164 -15.55 18.36 -0.67
CA VAL A 164 -15.04 19.72 -0.89
C VAL A 164 -15.04 20.10 -2.37
N MET A 165 -14.62 19.18 -3.24
CA MET A 165 -14.46 19.50 -4.66
C MET A 165 -15.77 19.51 -5.45
N THR A 166 -16.79 18.78 -5.00
CA THR A 166 -18.05 18.60 -5.76
C THR A 166 -19.32 18.90 -4.99
N GLY A 167 -19.24 19.11 -3.67
CA GLY A 167 -20.39 19.37 -2.81
C GLY A 167 -21.25 18.13 -2.53
N VAL A 168 -20.79 16.92 -2.85
CA VAL A 168 -21.49 15.67 -2.48
C VAL A 168 -21.49 15.47 -0.97
N ASP A 169 -22.48 14.74 -0.46
CA ASP A 169 -22.56 14.46 0.97
C ASP A 169 -21.39 13.58 1.42
N ARG A 170 -20.63 14.06 2.41
CA ARG A 170 -19.43 13.39 2.92
C ARG A 170 -19.76 12.03 3.53
N ASN A 171 -20.88 11.91 4.24
CA ASN A 171 -21.25 10.66 4.91
C ASN A 171 -21.69 9.61 3.88
N ALA A 172 -22.47 10.01 2.88
CA ALA A 172 -22.86 9.16 1.76
C ALA A 172 -21.63 8.62 1.03
N CYS A 173 -20.61 9.46 0.79
CA CYS A 173 -19.37 9.02 0.16
C CYS A 173 -18.72 7.85 0.92
N CYS A 174 -18.65 7.89 2.25
CA CYS A 174 -18.09 6.79 3.06
C CYS A 174 -18.79 5.44 2.79
N PHE A 175 -20.10 5.44 2.55
CA PHE A 175 -20.86 4.22 2.24
C PHE A 175 -20.84 3.85 0.76
N LEU A 176 -20.67 4.81 -0.14
CA LEU A 176 -20.71 4.59 -1.58
C LEU A 176 -19.38 4.07 -2.14
N PHE A 177 -18.23 4.55 -1.65
CA PHE A 177 -16.90 4.09 -2.09
C PHE A 177 -16.74 2.56 -2.02
N PRO A 178 -17.11 1.88 -0.91
CA PRO A 178 -16.92 0.44 -0.80
C PRO A 178 -17.82 -0.41 -1.70
N ILE A 179 -18.94 0.12 -2.23
CA ILE A 179 -19.94 -0.71 -2.93
C ILE A 179 -19.34 -1.44 -4.13
N GLY A 180 -18.64 -0.70 -5.01
CA GLY A 180 -17.97 -1.31 -6.16
C GLY A 180 -16.95 -2.36 -5.73
N VAL A 181 -16.18 -2.04 -4.68
CA VAL A 181 -15.16 -2.92 -4.09
C VAL A 181 -15.76 -4.23 -3.60
N VAL A 182 -16.84 -4.17 -2.82
CA VAL A 182 -17.54 -5.35 -2.31
C VAL A 182 -18.01 -6.24 -3.46
N ILE A 183 -18.62 -5.66 -4.50
CA ILE A 183 -19.16 -6.43 -5.64
C ILE A 183 -18.05 -7.21 -6.34
N TYR A 184 -16.97 -6.55 -6.78
CA TYR A 184 -15.93 -7.28 -7.51
C TYR A 184 -15.09 -8.18 -6.60
N THR A 185 -14.95 -7.87 -5.31
CA THR A 185 -14.24 -8.74 -4.37
C THR A 185 -14.99 -10.06 -4.16
N LEU A 186 -16.33 -10.01 -4.03
CA LEU A 186 -17.17 -11.20 -3.93
C LEU A 186 -17.14 -12.06 -5.20
N MET A 187 -16.98 -11.44 -6.38
CA MET A 187 -17.05 -12.12 -7.66
C MET A 187 -15.70 -12.60 -8.21
N GLY A 188 -14.58 -11.96 -7.85
CA GLY A 188 -13.30 -12.14 -8.55
C GLY A 188 -12.15 -12.78 -7.78
N GLY A 189 -12.22 -12.86 -6.45
CA GLY A 189 -11.14 -13.39 -5.62
C GLY A 189 -9.81 -12.60 -5.74
N ILE A 190 -8.74 -13.15 -5.18
CA ILE A 190 -7.47 -12.41 -5.04
C ILE A 190 -6.76 -12.16 -6.39
N LYS A 191 -6.82 -13.07 -7.37
CA LYS A 191 -6.16 -12.88 -8.68
C LYS A 191 -6.81 -11.76 -9.50
N ALA A 192 -8.13 -11.65 -9.50
CA ALA A 192 -8.80 -10.49 -10.10
C ALA A 192 -8.38 -9.20 -9.39
N THR A 193 -8.24 -9.24 -8.07
CA THR A 193 -7.75 -8.10 -7.27
C THR A 193 -6.36 -7.64 -7.71
N PHE A 194 -5.42 -8.55 -8.01
CA PHE A 194 -4.11 -8.20 -8.56
C PHE A 194 -4.20 -7.45 -9.91
N VAL A 195 -5.10 -7.87 -10.79
CA VAL A 195 -5.30 -7.19 -12.09
C VAL A 195 -5.96 -5.83 -11.87
N THR A 196 -6.94 -5.72 -10.98
CA THR A 196 -7.57 -4.43 -10.63
C THR A 196 -6.54 -3.47 -10.07
N ASP A 197 -5.68 -3.93 -9.17
CA ASP A 197 -4.59 -3.16 -8.56
C ASP A 197 -3.63 -2.62 -9.62
N TRP A 198 -3.31 -3.42 -10.63
CA TRP A 198 -2.51 -2.96 -11.75
C TRP A 198 -3.19 -1.84 -12.54
N VAL A 199 -4.48 -1.96 -12.85
CA VAL A 199 -5.24 -0.92 -13.56
C VAL A 199 -5.33 0.37 -12.73
N HIS A 200 -5.64 0.27 -11.44
CA HIS A 200 -5.70 1.42 -10.51
C HIS A 200 -4.35 2.16 -10.50
N THR A 201 -3.27 1.40 -10.31
CA THR A 201 -1.92 1.94 -10.22
C THR A 201 -1.46 2.57 -11.54
N MET A 202 -1.77 1.94 -12.68
CA MET A 202 -1.49 2.49 -14.01
C MET A 202 -2.13 3.87 -14.20
N ILE A 203 -3.39 4.04 -13.81
CA ILE A 203 -4.11 5.32 -13.93
C ILE A 203 -3.43 6.40 -13.07
N ILE A 204 -3.02 6.06 -11.85
CA ILE A 204 -2.27 6.96 -10.96
C ILE A 204 -0.95 7.40 -11.62
N TYR A 205 -0.17 6.47 -12.18
CA TYR A 205 1.09 6.81 -12.86
C TYR A 205 0.90 7.69 -14.09
N VAL A 206 -0.15 7.46 -14.88
CA VAL A 206 -0.47 8.29 -16.05
C VAL A 206 -0.79 9.72 -15.61
N ILE A 207 -1.63 9.88 -14.59
CA ILE A 207 -1.97 11.22 -14.08
C ILE A 207 -0.74 11.87 -13.46
N MET A 208 0.09 11.14 -12.71
CA MET A 208 1.35 11.66 -12.16
C MET A 208 2.29 12.16 -13.25
N LEU A 209 2.56 11.38 -14.31
CA LEU A 209 3.40 11.81 -15.43
C LEU A 209 2.86 13.09 -16.08
N MET A 210 1.56 13.10 -16.39
CA MET A 210 0.89 14.28 -16.94
C MET A 210 1.06 15.50 -16.03
N SER A 211 0.89 15.33 -14.72
CA SER A 211 1.01 16.40 -13.72
C SER A 211 2.41 17.01 -13.71
N VAL A 212 3.46 16.18 -13.71
CA VAL A 212 4.86 16.65 -13.68
C VAL A 212 5.17 17.44 -14.95
N PHE A 213 4.75 16.97 -16.13
CA PHE A 213 4.92 17.71 -17.39
C PHE A 213 4.16 19.04 -17.40
N VAL A 214 2.92 19.06 -16.92
CA VAL A 214 2.13 20.29 -16.91
C VAL A 214 2.76 21.33 -15.98
N VAL A 215 3.10 20.95 -14.76
CA VAL A 215 3.64 21.89 -13.75
C VAL A 215 5.03 22.40 -14.15
N TYR A 216 5.91 21.51 -14.61
CA TYR A 216 7.31 21.86 -14.86
C TYR A 216 7.66 22.20 -16.30
N SER A 217 6.74 22.07 -17.26
CA SER A 217 7.09 22.28 -18.68
C SER A 217 6.08 23.08 -19.50
N THR A 218 4.78 23.09 -19.15
CA THR A 218 3.76 23.67 -20.07
C THR A 218 2.77 24.62 -19.44
N SER A 219 2.66 24.69 -18.11
CA SER A 219 1.74 25.61 -17.43
C SER A 219 2.11 27.07 -17.67
N ASP A 220 1.12 27.92 -17.95
CA ASP A 220 1.35 29.37 -18.06
C ASP A 220 1.74 30.04 -16.73
N LEU A 221 1.40 29.42 -15.59
CA LEU A 221 1.65 29.98 -14.26
C LEU A 221 3.06 29.65 -13.76
N VAL A 222 3.49 28.39 -13.95
CA VAL A 222 4.80 27.88 -13.52
C VAL A 222 5.64 27.50 -14.75
N GLY A 223 5.29 26.41 -15.42
CA GLY A 223 5.80 26.06 -16.76
C GLY A 223 7.29 25.75 -16.89
N SER A 224 8.07 25.89 -15.82
CA SER A 224 9.51 25.62 -15.79
C SER A 224 10.02 25.38 -14.37
N PRO A 225 11.07 24.58 -14.16
CA PRO A 225 11.74 24.45 -12.87
C PRO A 225 12.26 25.80 -12.32
N GLU A 226 12.72 26.68 -13.22
CA GLU A 226 13.22 28.01 -12.89
C GLU A 226 12.13 28.88 -12.27
N ARG A 227 10.96 28.92 -12.90
CA ARG A 227 9.84 29.73 -12.41
C ARG A 227 9.29 29.17 -11.10
N MET A 228 9.23 27.84 -10.95
CA MET A 228 8.88 27.20 -9.67
C MET A 228 9.85 27.64 -8.57
N TRP A 229 11.16 27.62 -8.84
CA TRP A 229 12.17 28.05 -7.89
C TRP A 229 11.99 29.53 -7.49
N GLU A 230 11.71 30.41 -8.46
CA GLU A 230 11.48 31.83 -8.21
C GLU A 230 10.23 32.07 -7.34
N LEU A 231 9.13 31.38 -7.66
CA LEU A 231 7.89 31.45 -6.89
C LEU A 231 8.04 30.91 -5.47
N LEU A 232 8.81 29.84 -5.27
CA LEU A 232 9.12 29.32 -3.93
C LEU A 232 10.00 30.28 -3.13
N HIS A 233 10.90 31.00 -3.79
CA HIS A 233 11.69 32.04 -3.15
C HIS A 233 10.82 33.23 -2.74
N GLU A 234 9.93 33.68 -3.63
CA GLU A 234 8.93 34.71 -3.33
C GLU A 234 8.02 34.28 -2.16
N ALA A 235 7.50 33.04 -2.20
CA ALA A 235 6.70 32.48 -1.12
C ALA A 235 7.47 32.48 0.21
N ALA A 236 8.76 32.13 0.23
CA ALA A 236 9.59 32.16 1.44
C ALA A 236 9.80 33.58 1.98
N THR A 237 9.80 34.61 1.13
CA THR A 237 9.89 36.00 1.59
C THR A 237 8.58 36.49 2.21
N LEU A 238 7.44 36.04 1.70
CA LEU A 238 6.11 36.43 2.20
C LEU A 238 5.73 35.61 3.45
N HIS A 239 5.98 34.31 3.41
CA HIS A 239 5.61 33.31 4.40
C HIS A 239 6.81 32.39 4.70
N PRO A 240 7.82 32.85 5.46
CA PRO A 240 8.98 32.04 5.77
C PRO A 240 8.61 30.82 6.63
N VAL A 241 9.18 29.66 6.32
CA VAL A 241 8.97 28.42 7.09
C VAL A 241 9.83 28.43 8.35
N SER A 242 9.20 28.42 9.52
CA SER A 242 9.90 28.42 10.81
C SER A 242 10.88 27.25 10.94
N GLY A 243 12.11 27.54 11.36
CA GLY A 243 13.18 26.56 11.56
C GLY A 243 13.89 26.09 10.28
N ASN A 244 13.36 26.38 9.09
CA ASN A 244 14.06 26.07 7.85
C ASN A 244 15.27 27.00 7.64
N ALA A 245 16.32 26.51 6.97
CA ALA A 245 17.45 27.36 6.58
C ALA A 245 16.94 28.55 5.74
N GLU A 246 17.23 29.77 6.21
CA GLU A 246 16.74 31.04 5.63
C GLU A 246 15.22 31.13 5.48
N GLY A 247 14.44 30.33 6.23
CA GLY A 247 12.98 30.24 6.06
C GLY A 247 12.54 29.60 4.73
N SER A 248 13.47 28.97 4.00
CA SER A 248 13.28 28.55 2.62
C SER A 248 12.46 27.25 2.48
N TYR A 249 11.61 27.19 1.46
CA TYR A 249 10.99 25.93 0.99
C TYR A 249 11.97 25.03 0.21
N LEU A 250 13.17 25.52 -0.11
CA LEU A 250 14.14 24.90 -1.00
C LEU A 250 15.34 24.32 -0.23
N THR A 251 15.12 23.76 0.96
CA THR A 251 16.19 23.21 1.78
C THR A 251 15.79 21.89 2.44
N MET A 252 16.76 20.99 2.62
CA MET A 252 16.60 19.80 3.46
C MET A 252 16.78 20.10 4.95
N LYS A 253 17.34 21.27 5.32
CA LYS A 253 17.42 21.73 6.71
C LYS A 253 16.03 22.22 7.14
N SER A 254 15.18 21.26 7.53
CA SER A 254 13.84 21.51 8.05
C SER A 254 13.59 20.61 9.25
N PRO A 255 13.59 21.14 10.49
CA PRO A 255 13.35 20.35 11.70
C PRO A 255 12.01 19.60 11.63
N GLU A 256 10.94 20.29 11.25
CA GLU A 256 9.61 19.69 11.10
C GLU A 256 9.56 18.65 9.98
N GLY A 257 10.23 18.89 8.85
CA GLY A 257 10.40 17.87 7.81
C GLY A 257 11.15 16.63 8.32
N GLY A 258 12.18 16.82 9.14
CA GLY A 258 12.89 15.72 9.79
C GLY A 258 12.01 14.94 10.77
N TYR A 259 11.15 15.63 11.52
CA TYR A 259 10.17 14.97 12.38
C TYR A 259 9.14 14.17 11.59
N VAL A 260 8.66 14.67 10.44
CA VAL A 260 7.84 13.88 9.51
C VAL A 260 8.57 12.59 9.13
N GLY A 261 9.86 12.68 8.81
CA GLY A 261 10.70 11.51 8.53
C GLY A 261 10.66 10.49 9.67
N LEU A 262 10.85 10.93 10.91
CA LEU A 262 10.76 10.06 12.09
C LEU A 262 9.36 9.49 12.31
N VAL A 263 8.30 10.30 12.12
CA VAL A 263 6.91 9.84 12.22
C VAL A 263 6.66 8.71 11.22
N PHE A 264 7.04 8.85 9.95
CA PHE A 264 6.81 7.81 8.95
C PHE A 264 7.78 6.63 9.05
N VAL A 265 9.00 6.82 9.54
CA VAL A 265 9.89 5.70 9.90
C VAL A 265 9.23 4.84 10.99
N GLY A 266 8.59 5.48 11.97
CA GLY A 266 7.82 4.81 13.01
C GLY A 266 6.55 4.19 12.43
N ALA A 267 5.57 5.05 12.15
CA ALA A 267 4.22 4.69 11.76
C ALA A 267 4.12 3.83 10.51
N GLY A 268 5.09 3.89 9.60
CA GLY A 268 5.10 3.08 8.39
C GLY A 268 5.20 1.57 8.66
N PHE A 269 5.70 1.14 9.82
CA PHE A 269 5.78 -0.29 10.15
C PHE A 269 4.41 -0.89 10.50
N ALA A 270 3.41 -0.06 10.77
CA ALA A 270 2.03 -0.49 11.03
C ALA A 270 1.49 -1.30 9.85
N ALA A 271 1.84 -0.90 8.63
CA ALA A 271 1.51 -1.63 7.41
C ALA A 271 2.13 -3.04 7.34
N ALA A 272 3.25 -3.28 8.04
CA ALA A 272 3.88 -4.60 8.11
C ALA A 272 3.28 -5.51 9.21
N VAL A 273 2.53 -4.92 10.14
CA VAL A 273 1.69 -5.67 11.11
C VAL A 273 0.40 -6.16 10.43
N ASP A 274 0.01 -5.52 9.34
CA ASP A 274 -1.12 -5.92 8.51
C ASP A 274 -0.94 -7.31 7.89
N SER A 275 -2.01 -8.11 7.91
CA SER A 275 -2.03 -9.37 7.16
C SER A 275 -1.99 -9.15 5.64
N GLN A 276 -2.42 -7.99 5.12
CA GLN A 276 -2.46 -7.69 3.68
C GLN A 276 -1.12 -7.89 2.97
N LEU A 277 -0.02 -7.41 3.56
CA LEU A 277 1.30 -7.57 2.96
C LEU A 277 1.75 -9.01 2.96
N PHE A 278 1.45 -9.75 4.02
CA PHE A 278 1.69 -11.17 4.03
C PHE A 278 0.81 -11.89 3.01
N GLN A 279 -0.44 -11.45 2.75
CA GLN A 279 -1.28 -12.07 1.72
C GLN A 279 -0.71 -11.90 0.32
N LYS A 280 -0.19 -10.71 -0.01
CA LYS A 280 0.48 -10.47 -1.30
C LYS A 280 1.77 -11.26 -1.42
N ALA A 281 2.53 -11.39 -0.33
CA ALA A 281 3.73 -12.20 -0.28
C ALA A 281 3.37 -13.67 -0.52
N ILE A 282 2.40 -14.20 0.24
CA ILE A 282 1.91 -15.57 0.10
C ILE A 282 1.50 -15.80 -1.36
N ALA A 283 0.69 -14.95 -1.97
CA ALA A 283 0.22 -15.13 -3.35
C ALA A 283 1.30 -15.03 -4.45
N ALA A 284 2.46 -14.43 -4.18
CA ALA A 284 3.55 -14.33 -5.14
C ALA A 284 4.24 -15.67 -5.40
N ASP A 285 4.82 -15.86 -6.58
CA ASP A 285 5.73 -16.97 -6.82
C ASP A 285 7.01 -16.83 -5.94
N PRO A 286 7.53 -17.91 -5.34
CA PRO A 286 8.72 -17.85 -4.48
C PRO A 286 9.93 -17.16 -5.13
N ARG A 287 10.18 -17.42 -6.42
CA ARG A 287 11.32 -16.82 -7.15
C ARG A 287 11.07 -15.34 -7.45
N SER A 288 9.80 -14.97 -7.59
CA SER A 288 9.37 -13.61 -7.92
C SER A 288 9.25 -12.66 -6.72
N THR A 289 9.10 -13.20 -5.51
CA THR A 289 8.78 -12.44 -4.29
C THR A 289 9.82 -11.35 -3.99
N SER A 290 11.11 -11.69 -4.01
CA SER A 290 12.20 -10.77 -3.67
C SER A 290 12.24 -9.55 -4.60
N ALA A 291 12.28 -9.80 -5.92
CA ALA A 291 12.35 -8.74 -6.92
C ALA A 291 11.06 -7.91 -6.95
N GLY A 292 9.90 -8.56 -6.79
CA GLY A 292 8.60 -7.89 -6.76
C GLY A 292 8.51 -6.86 -5.64
N TYR A 293 8.91 -7.20 -4.42
CA TYR A 293 8.86 -6.26 -3.29
C TYR A 293 9.90 -5.12 -3.39
N ILE A 294 11.11 -5.40 -3.88
CA ILE A 294 12.13 -4.37 -4.03
C ILE A 294 11.73 -3.38 -5.13
N LEU A 295 11.33 -3.86 -6.30
CA LEU A 295 10.86 -3.02 -7.40
C LEU A 295 9.58 -2.27 -7.01
N GLY A 296 8.67 -2.95 -6.29
CA GLY A 296 7.45 -2.37 -5.75
C GLY A 296 7.75 -1.23 -4.77
N GLY A 297 8.67 -1.44 -3.82
CA GLY A 297 9.06 -0.42 -2.85
C GLY A 297 9.72 0.81 -3.48
N LEU A 298 10.64 0.60 -4.43
CA LEU A 298 11.29 1.69 -5.17
C LEU A 298 10.29 2.44 -6.07
N SER A 299 9.37 1.74 -6.72
CA SER A 299 8.34 2.37 -7.53
C SER A 299 7.33 3.12 -6.65
N TRP A 300 6.98 2.57 -5.49
CA TRP A 300 6.07 3.22 -4.55
C TRP A 300 6.65 4.53 -4.03
N PHE A 301 7.94 4.59 -3.69
CA PHE A 301 8.63 5.83 -3.28
C PHE A 301 8.33 6.99 -4.22
N THR A 302 8.29 6.72 -5.54
CA THR A 302 8.02 7.73 -6.56
C THR A 302 6.67 8.42 -6.36
N ILE A 303 5.61 7.73 -5.96
CA ILE A 303 4.27 8.33 -5.89
C ILE A 303 4.21 9.51 -4.92
N PRO A 304 4.47 9.36 -3.60
CA PRO A 304 4.47 10.49 -2.68
C PRO A 304 5.60 11.46 -3.01
N PHE A 305 6.80 10.99 -3.37
CA PHE A 305 7.92 11.88 -3.66
C PHE A 305 7.63 12.84 -4.82
N VAL A 306 7.19 12.30 -5.96
CA VAL A 306 6.93 13.06 -7.19
C VAL A 306 5.68 13.91 -7.04
N LEU A 307 4.58 13.35 -6.53
CA LEU A 307 3.34 14.12 -6.39
C LEU A 307 3.47 15.23 -5.35
N ALA A 308 4.14 14.99 -4.22
CA ALA A 308 4.37 16.04 -3.22
C ALA A 308 5.39 17.08 -3.68
N SER A 309 6.43 16.66 -4.40
CA SER A 309 7.36 17.59 -5.05
C SER A 309 6.75 18.27 -6.29
N THR A 310 5.56 17.88 -6.73
CA THR A 310 4.85 18.55 -7.83
C THR A 310 3.78 19.46 -7.25
N TYR A 311 2.77 18.89 -6.59
CA TYR A 311 1.60 19.61 -6.10
C TYR A 311 1.78 20.25 -4.72
N GLY A 312 2.53 19.62 -3.82
CA GLY A 312 2.74 20.16 -2.47
C GLY A 312 3.52 21.47 -2.51
N ILE A 313 4.69 21.45 -3.14
CA ILE A 313 5.49 22.67 -3.30
C ILE A 313 4.84 23.65 -4.29
N LEU A 314 4.07 23.18 -5.28
CA LEU A 314 3.28 24.08 -6.14
C LEU A 314 2.22 24.84 -5.34
N ALA A 315 1.56 24.20 -4.38
CA ALA A 315 0.61 24.88 -3.50
C ALA A 315 1.32 26.03 -2.75
N ALA A 316 2.49 25.77 -2.16
CA ALA A 316 3.27 26.80 -1.47
C ALA A 316 3.73 27.91 -2.41
N ALA A 317 4.17 27.54 -3.63
CA ALA A 317 4.65 28.47 -4.65
C ALA A 317 3.54 29.37 -5.20
N THR A 318 2.27 28.95 -5.18
CA THR A 318 1.18 29.67 -5.85
C THR A 318 0.15 30.26 -4.90
N GLU A 319 0.17 29.94 -3.60
CA GLU A 319 -0.84 30.40 -2.63
C GLU A 319 -1.03 31.92 -2.58
N HIS A 320 0.06 32.68 -2.77
CA HIS A 320 0.04 34.15 -2.78
C HIS A 320 -0.43 34.75 -4.11
N LEU A 321 -0.78 33.94 -5.10
CA LEU A 321 -1.21 34.38 -6.43
C LEU A 321 -2.76 34.39 -6.55
N PRO A 322 -3.35 35.32 -7.31
CA PRO A 322 -4.81 35.40 -7.50
C PRO A 322 -5.48 34.16 -8.08
N GLN A 323 -4.73 33.29 -8.75
CA GLN A 323 -5.20 32.04 -9.31
C GLN A 323 -5.43 30.96 -8.24
N PHE A 324 -4.82 31.11 -7.06
CA PHE A 324 -4.96 30.12 -6.00
C PHE A 324 -6.33 30.21 -5.32
N PRO A 325 -7.00 29.08 -5.02
CA PRO A 325 -8.42 29.10 -4.67
C PRO A 325 -8.78 29.90 -3.42
N THR A 326 -7.87 29.99 -2.45
CA THR A 326 -8.11 30.69 -1.18
C THR A 326 -7.69 32.16 -1.21
N TYR A 327 -7.04 32.63 -2.30
CA TYR A 327 -6.50 34.00 -2.37
C TYR A 327 -7.58 35.07 -2.08
N PRO A 328 -7.27 36.11 -1.28
CA PRO A 328 -5.96 36.47 -0.72
C PRO A 328 -5.62 35.79 0.61
N ASN A 329 -6.43 34.84 1.07
CA ASN A 329 -6.19 34.13 2.33
C ASN A 329 -5.28 32.93 2.11
N THR A 330 -4.48 32.60 3.12
CA THR A 330 -3.77 31.33 3.19
C THR A 330 -4.75 30.20 3.51
N MET A 331 -4.38 28.96 3.18
CA MET A 331 -5.09 27.77 3.64
C MET A 331 -5.12 27.76 5.17
N ASN A 332 -6.29 27.47 5.74
CA ASN A 332 -6.43 27.34 7.18
C ASN A 332 -5.98 25.95 7.66
N ALA A 333 -5.76 25.78 8.96
CA ALA A 333 -5.28 24.52 9.53
C ALA A 333 -6.20 23.31 9.22
N TYR A 334 -7.50 23.55 9.06
CA TYR A 334 -8.46 22.50 8.71
C TYR A 334 -8.28 22.04 7.25
N GLU A 335 -8.09 22.96 6.30
CA GLU A 335 -7.79 22.65 4.90
C GLU A 335 -6.46 21.91 4.73
N VAL A 336 -5.43 22.36 5.45
CA VAL A 336 -4.09 21.73 5.47
C VAL A 336 -4.20 20.30 6.01
N SER A 337 -4.75 20.11 7.21
CA SER A 337 -4.88 18.77 7.81
C SER A 337 -5.80 17.82 7.04
N SER A 338 -6.79 18.36 6.31
CA SER A 338 -7.68 17.63 5.41
C SER A 338 -7.04 17.22 4.08
N GLY A 339 -5.83 17.70 3.78
CA GLY A 339 -5.09 17.30 2.58
C GLY A 339 -5.41 18.11 1.33
N MET A 340 -5.83 19.38 1.47
CA MET A 340 -6.29 20.18 0.33
C MET A 340 -5.18 20.77 -0.55
N ALA A 341 -3.90 20.65 -0.15
CA ALA A 341 -2.77 21.18 -0.90
C ALA A 341 -2.75 20.69 -2.36
N MET A 342 -2.91 19.37 -2.59
CA MET A 342 -2.92 18.81 -3.94
C MET A 342 -4.12 19.26 -4.79
N PRO A 343 -5.38 19.11 -4.32
CA PRO A 343 -6.53 19.61 -5.07
C PRO A 343 -6.47 21.10 -5.39
N TYR A 344 -6.01 21.95 -4.46
CA TYR A 344 -5.97 23.40 -4.67
C TYR A 344 -4.86 23.80 -5.66
N ALA A 345 -3.68 23.19 -5.55
CA ALA A 345 -2.61 23.40 -6.53
C ALA A 345 -3.02 22.95 -7.94
N ALA A 346 -3.72 21.81 -8.05
CA ALA A 346 -4.25 21.35 -9.32
C ALA A 346 -5.32 22.30 -9.88
N LEU A 347 -6.19 22.85 -9.04
CA LEU A 347 -7.18 23.85 -9.45
C LEU A 347 -6.50 25.14 -9.96
N ALA A 348 -5.47 25.62 -9.25
CA ALA A 348 -4.75 26.84 -9.60
C ALA A 348 -4.03 26.75 -10.96
N VAL A 349 -3.38 25.60 -11.24
CA VAL A 349 -2.55 25.42 -12.44
C VAL A 349 -3.29 24.80 -13.61
N MET A 350 -4.22 23.89 -13.34
CA MET A 350 -4.84 23.03 -14.37
C MET A 350 -6.37 23.19 -14.42
N GLY A 351 -6.93 24.09 -13.62
CA GLY A 351 -8.36 24.35 -13.55
C GLY A 351 -9.17 23.11 -13.14
N LYS A 352 -10.43 23.09 -13.58
CA LYS A 352 -11.38 22.01 -13.26
C LYS A 352 -10.92 20.64 -13.75
N GLY A 353 -10.20 20.58 -14.88
CA GLY A 353 -9.65 19.33 -15.42
C GLY A 353 -8.61 18.70 -14.50
N GLY A 354 -7.74 19.52 -13.89
CA GLY A 354 -6.80 19.07 -12.86
C GLY A 354 -7.51 18.48 -11.64
N VAL A 355 -8.54 19.17 -11.15
CA VAL A 355 -9.33 18.67 -10.00
C VAL A 355 -9.96 17.31 -10.31
N VAL A 356 -10.52 17.12 -11.50
CA VAL A 356 -11.04 15.81 -11.92
C VAL A 356 -9.94 14.75 -11.94
N ALA A 357 -8.74 15.08 -12.43
CA ALA A 357 -7.61 14.16 -12.42
C ALA A 357 -7.18 13.77 -10.98
N ILE A 358 -7.11 14.73 -10.06
CA ILE A 358 -6.83 14.47 -8.64
C ILE A 358 -7.92 13.58 -8.02
N MET A 359 -9.20 13.89 -8.28
CA MET A 359 -10.31 13.08 -7.78
C MET A 359 -10.28 11.65 -8.32
N LEU A 360 -9.90 11.46 -9.58
CA LEU A 360 -9.69 10.13 -10.16
C LEU A 360 -8.54 9.41 -9.44
N MET A 361 -7.38 10.04 -9.22
CA MET A 361 -6.28 9.43 -8.46
C MET A 361 -6.70 9.02 -7.04
N VAL A 362 -7.41 9.91 -6.32
CA VAL A 362 -7.91 9.62 -4.98
C VAL A 362 -8.90 8.45 -5.01
N PHE A 363 -9.81 8.41 -5.99
CA PHE A 363 -10.73 7.29 -6.14
C PHE A 363 -9.98 5.98 -6.42
N MET A 364 -8.99 5.97 -7.33
CA MET A 364 -8.17 4.77 -7.61
C MET A 364 -7.40 4.28 -6.36
N ALA A 365 -6.84 5.21 -5.58
CA ALA A 365 -6.13 4.90 -4.34
C ALA A 365 -7.08 4.31 -3.27
N VAL A 366 -8.25 4.93 -3.08
CA VAL A 366 -9.26 4.49 -2.11
C VAL A 366 -9.79 3.11 -2.48
N THR A 367 -10.21 2.89 -3.73
CA THR A 367 -10.82 1.61 -4.13
C THR A 367 -9.83 0.46 -4.14
N SER A 368 -8.59 0.69 -4.58
CA SER A 368 -7.55 -0.34 -4.57
C SER A 368 -7.16 -0.76 -3.16
N ALA A 369 -6.82 0.20 -2.30
CA ALA A 369 -6.41 -0.11 -0.95
C ALA A 369 -7.58 -0.72 -0.15
N MET A 370 -8.81 -0.22 -0.31
CA MET A 370 -9.99 -0.80 0.33
C MET A 370 -10.23 -2.26 -0.10
N SER A 371 -9.97 -2.61 -1.37
CA SER A 371 -10.06 -4.01 -1.81
C SER A 371 -9.04 -4.88 -1.10
N SER A 372 -7.80 -4.41 -1.03
CA SER A 372 -6.73 -5.15 -0.37
C SER A 372 -7.04 -5.36 1.13
N GLU A 373 -7.53 -4.32 1.82
CA GLU A 373 -7.89 -4.38 3.24
C GLU A 373 -9.08 -5.32 3.49
N THR A 374 -10.05 -5.31 2.57
CA THR A 374 -11.21 -6.20 2.63
C THR A 374 -10.77 -7.66 2.50
N VAL A 375 -9.93 -7.98 1.50
CA VAL A 375 -9.41 -9.34 1.30
C VAL A 375 -8.57 -9.78 2.50
N ALA A 376 -7.71 -8.89 3.03
CA ALA A 376 -6.87 -9.17 4.18
C ALA A 376 -7.67 -9.45 5.46
N THR A 377 -8.70 -8.63 5.71
CA THR A 377 -9.61 -8.78 6.85
C THR A 377 -10.45 -10.05 6.71
N THR A 378 -10.97 -10.32 5.51
CA THR A 378 -11.68 -11.56 5.22
C THR A 378 -10.79 -12.78 5.46
N ALA A 379 -9.55 -12.78 5.00
CA ALA A 379 -8.60 -13.85 5.28
C ALA A 379 -8.34 -14.03 6.77
N LEU A 380 -8.14 -12.92 7.49
CA LEU A 380 -7.92 -12.92 8.94
C LEU A 380 -9.11 -13.57 9.66
N LEU A 381 -10.33 -13.08 9.44
CA LEU A 381 -11.50 -13.57 10.15
C LEU A 381 -11.86 -15.01 9.74
N THR A 382 -11.68 -15.39 8.47
CA THR A 382 -11.98 -16.75 8.01
C THR A 382 -11.01 -17.78 8.59
N TYR A 383 -9.70 -17.56 8.47
CA TYR A 383 -8.70 -18.56 8.87
C TYR A 383 -8.31 -18.46 10.35
N ASN A 384 -8.19 -17.25 10.89
CA ASN A 384 -7.64 -17.01 12.23
C ASN A 384 -8.72 -16.85 13.32
N VAL A 385 -9.98 -16.73 12.93
CA VAL A 385 -11.11 -16.72 13.89
C VAL A 385 -12.04 -17.90 13.62
N TYR A 386 -12.68 -17.95 12.44
CA TYR A 386 -13.70 -18.94 12.14
C TYR A 386 -13.13 -20.36 12.09
N GLN A 387 -12.18 -20.64 11.20
CA GLN A 387 -11.54 -21.95 11.14
C GLN A 387 -10.74 -22.22 12.41
N ALA A 388 -10.03 -21.22 12.95
CA ALA A 388 -9.15 -21.46 14.09
C ALA A 388 -9.89 -21.88 15.37
N TYR A 389 -11.05 -21.30 15.65
CA TYR A 389 -11.70 -21.39 16.96
C TYR A 389 -13.19 -21.74 16.94
N ILE A 390 -13.89 -21.47 15.83
CA ILE A 390 -15.35 -21.71 15.74
C ILE A 390 -15.62 -23.07 15.07
N ASN A 391 -14.98 -23.35 13.94
CA ASN A 391 -15.12 -24.61 13.21
C ASN A 391 -13.77 -25.09 12.63
N PRO A 392 -12.94 -25.79 13.45
CA PRO A 392 -11.63 -26.32 13.02
C PRO A 392 -11.65 -27.31 11.85
N HIS A 393 -12.81 -27.90 11.57
CA HIS A 393 -13.00 -28.85 10.47
C HIS A 393 -13.83 -28.26 9.32
N ALA A 394 -13.86 -26.92 9.21
CA ALA A 394 -14.58 -26.23 8.14
C ALA A 394 -14.05 -26.65 6.77
N THR A 395 -14.96 -27.10 5.91
CA THR A 395 -14.69 -27.40 4.50
C THR A 395 -14.42 -26.11 3.71
N GLY A 396 -13.70 -26.19 2.58
CA GLY A 396 -13.45 -25.02 1.71
C GLY A 396 -14.73 -24.27 1.31
N ARG A 397 -15.83 -24.99 1.08
CA ARG A 397 -17.15 -24.38 0.79
C ARG A 397 -17.70 -23.56 1.98
N GLN A 398 -17.52 -24.03 3.20
CA GLN A 398 -17.92 -23.29 4.41
C GLN A 398 -17.05 -22.05 4.62
N LEU A 399 -15.75 -22.15 4.34
CA LEU A 399 -14.83 -21.02 4.42
C LEU A 399 -15.17 -19.92 3.42
N ILE A 400 -15.49 -20.27 2.16
CA ILE A 400 -15.95 -19.31 1.15
C ILE A 400 -17.28 -18.68 1.57
N HIS A 401 -18.22 -19.48 2.09
CA HIS A 401 -19.52 -18.95 2.51
C HIS A 401 -19.38 -17.95 3.68
N PHE A 402 -18.55 -18.26 4.67
CA PHE A 402 -18.24 -17.32 5.76
C PHE A 402 -17.56 -16.06 5.22
N SER A 403 -16.58 -16.22 4.33
CA SER A 403 -15.86 -15.10 3.70
C SER A 403 -16.81 -14.14 2.98
N ASN A 404 -17.79 -14.66 2.24
CA ASN A 404 -18.79 -13.86 1.52
C ASN A 404 -19.66 -12.99 2.44
N TRP A 405 -19.85 -13.38 3.70
CA TRP A 405 -20.52 -12.54 4.71
C TRP A 405 -19.59 -11.50 5.30
N VAL A 406 -18.31 -11.83 5.51
CA VAL A 406 -17.34 -10.91 6.10
C VAL A 406 -17.11 -9.68 5.22
N VAL A 407 -17.00 -9.85 3.89
CA VAL A 407 -16.73 -8.75 2.94
C VAL A 407 -17.72 -7.57 3.10
N PRO A 408 -19.05 -7.75 2.94
CA PRO A 408 -20.00 -6.64 3.09
C PRO A 408 -20.10 -6.13 4.54
N ILE A 409 -19.97 -6.99 5.54
CA ILE A 409 -20.02 -6.59 6.95
C ILE A 409 -18.86 -5.64 7.28
N PHE A 410 -17.64 -6.00 6.86
CA PHE A 410 -16.45 -5.17 7.07
C PHE A 410 -16.59 -3.80 6.42
N ALA A 411 -17.07 -3.75 5.16
CA ALA A 411 -17.32 -2.49 4.46
C ALA A 411 -18.31 -1.58 5.19
N ILE A 412 -19.42 -2.14 5.71
CA ILE A 412 -20.42 -1.39 6.48
C ILE A 412 -19.82 -0.88 7.80
N VAL A 413 -19.06 -1.72 8.52
CA VAL A 413 -18.41 -1.34 9.78
C VAL A 413 -17.38 -0.23 9.54
N ALA A 414 -16.49 -0.39 8.56
CA ALA A 414 -15.49 0.61 8.21
C ALA A 414 -16.14 1.94 7.81
N ALA A 415 -17.20 1.92 6.99
CA ALA A 415 -17.95 3.12 6.62
C ALA A 415 -18.62 3.80 7.83
N GLY A 416 -19.25 3.03 8.72
CA GLY A 416 -19.85 3.56 9.94
C GLY A 416 -18.84 4.20 10.88
N VAL A 417 -17.68 3.56 11.09
CA VAL A 417 -16.59 4.12 11.90
C VAL A 417 -16.01 5.37 11.24
N ALA A 418 -15.83 5.38 9.92
CA ALA A 418 -15.35 6.55 9.17
C ALA A 418 -16.30 7.75 9.29
N VAL A 419 -17.61 7.53 9.24
CA VAL A 419 -18.59 8.59 9.53
C VAL A 419 -18.43 9.10 10.96
N GLY A 420 -18.33 8.20 11.95
CA GLY A 420 -18.07 8.58 13.34
C GLY A 420 -16.81 9.44 13.49
N PHE A 421 -15.74 9.07 12.80
CA PHE A 421 -14.46 9.78 12.86
C PHE A 421 -14.49 11.14 12.16
N ASN A 422 -15.20 11.24 11.04
CA ASN A 422 -15.47 12.52 10.38
C ASN A 422 -16.16 13.51 11.32
N HIS A 423 -17.20 13.07 12.05
CA HIS A 423 -17.91 13.90 13.03
C HIS A 423 -17.10 14.21 14.28
N ALA A 424 -16.19 13.31 14.68
CA ALA A 424 -15.29 13.53 15.80
C ALA A 424 -14.11 14.48 15.49
N GLY A 425 -13.96 14.91 14.22
CA GLY A 425 -12.91 15.84 13.80
C GLY A 425 -11.56 15.18 13.49
N PHE A 426 -11.51 13.86 13.33
CA PHE A 426 -10.28 13.18 12.90
C PHE A 426 -10.01 13.43 11.41
N SER A 427 -8.78 13.87 11.11
CA SER A 427 -8.33 14.11 9.74
C SER A 427 -7.62 12.89 9.15
N VAL A 428 -7.47 12.89 7.82
CA VAL A 428 -6.66 11.87 7.12
C VAL A 428 -5.22 11.84 7.64
N SER A 429 -4.65 13.01 7.94
CA SER A 429 -3.27 13.14 8.44
C SER A 429 -3.12 12.65 9.89
N PHE A 430 -4.11 12.89 10.76
CA PHE A 430 -4.09 12.37 12.12
C PHE A 430 -4.11 10.84 12.14
N LEU A 431 -5.03 10.23 11.40
CA LEU A 431 -5.22 8.78 11.42
C LEU A 431 -3.99 8.02 10.94
N ILE A 432 -3.34 8.49 9.87
CA ILE A 432 -2.16 7.82 9.32
C ILE A 432 -0.92 7.99 10.19
N THR A 433 -0.78 9.13 10.89
CA THR A 433 0.40 9.41 11.72
C THR A 433 0.28 8.82 13.12
N ALA A 434 -0.94 8.64 13.63
CA ALA A 434 -1.18 8.13 14.98
C ALA A 434 -1.26 6.59 15.04
N ILE A 435 -1.62 5.90 13.94
CA ILE A 435 -1.87 4.45 13.98
C ILE A 435 -0.65 3.64 14.46
N GLY A 436 0.55 4.03 14.06
CA GLY A 436 1.79 3.37 14.46
C GLY A 436 2.02 3.31 15.96
N ILE A 437 1.60 4.34 16.67
CA ILE A 437 1.66 4.42 18.14
C ILE A 437 0.94 3.23 18.77
N PHE A 438 -0.16 2.78 18.18
CA PHE A 438 -0.96 1.68 18.71
C PHE A 438 -0.42 0.32 18.30
N VAL A 439 0.06 0.16 17.05
CA VAL A 439 0.29 -1.17 16.46
C VAL A 439 1.75 -1.51 16.15
N ASP A 440 2.65 -0.53 15.99
CA ASP A 440 4.04 -0.78 15.56
C ASP A 440 4.81 -1.65 16.55
N SER A 441 4.42 -1.64 17.82
CA SER A 441 5.04 -2.44 18.86
C SER A 441 5.05 -3.96 18.57
N ALA A 442 4.14 -4.43 17.71
CA ALA A 442 4.05 -5.82 17.31
C ALA A 442 5.07 -6.21 16.22
N ILE A 443 5.61 -5.26 15.45
CA ILE A 443 6.36 -5.59 14.23
C ILE A 443 7.64 -6.38 14.51
N VAL A 444 8.41 -5.97 15.52
CA VAL A 444 9.68 -6.63 15.87
C VAL A 444 9.43 -8.05 16.39
N PRO A 445 8.47 -8.29 17.31
CA PRO A 445 8.04 -9.62 17.70
C PRO A 445 7.53 -10.48 16.55
N MET A 446 6.77 -9.89 15.62
CA MET A 446 6.28 -10.59 14.43
C MET A 446 7.44 -10.98 13.50
N ALA A 447 8.38 -10.08 13.21
CA ALA A 447 9.56 -10.40 12.41
C ALA A 447 10.39 -11.52 13.05
N CYS A 448 10.61 -11.47 14.36
CA CYS A 448 11.32 -12.52 15.11
C CYS A 448 10.61 -13.89 15.07
N THR A 449 9.28 -13.91 14.81
CA THR A 449 8.47 -15.14 14.73
C THR A 449 8.93 -16.04 13.57
N ILE A 450 9.55 -15.48 12.53
CA ILE A 450 10.09 -16.22 11.38
C ILE A 450 11.61 -16.12 11.27
N MET A 451 12.23 -15.08 11.86
CA MET A 451 13.67 -14.83 11.76
C MET A 451 14.48 -15.38 12.94
N TRP A 452 13.90 -15.44 14.15
CA TRP A 452 14.64 -15.75 15.37
C TRP A 452 14.14 -17.03 16.05
N ARG A 453 14.87 -18.13 15.87
CA ARG A 453 14.55 -19.46 16.40
C ARG A 453 14.31 -19.51 17.91
N LYS A 454 15.03 -18.67 18.68
CA LYS A 454 15.02 -18.68 20.15
C LYS A 454 13.98 -17.75 20.78
N GLN A 455 13.29 -16.91 19.99
CA GLN A 455 12.29 -15.99 20.53
C GLN A 455 11.25 -16.77 21.34
N SER A 456 11.04 -16.30 22.57
CA SER A 456 10.10 -16.93 23.49
C SER A 456 8.69 -16.39 23.37
N LYS A 457 7.71 -17.23 23.71
CA LYS A 457 6.31 -16.82 23.82
C LYS A 457 6.11 -15.60 24.71
N ALA A 458 6.88 -15.50 25.80
CA ALA A 458 6.82 -14.36 26.70
C ALA A 458 7.27 -13.06 26.00
N ALA A 459 8.37 -13.11 25.23
CA ALA A 459 8.83 -11.96 24.47
C ALA A 459 7.84 -11.56 23.38
N ALA A 460 7.24 -12.55 22.71
CA ALA A 460 6.22 -12.32 21.69
C ALA A 460 4.95 -11.66 22.26
N LEU A 461 4.58 -11.94 23.51
CA LEU A 461 3.37 -11.42 24.15
C LEU A 461 3.58 -10.09 24.89
N ILE A 462 4.62 -10.00 25.70
CA ILE A 462 4.82 -8.87 26.64
C ILE A 462 5.38 -7.65 25.91
N ALA A 463 6.32 -7.84 24.98
CA ALA A 463 7.01 -6.72 24.33
C ALA A 463 6.06 -5.80 23.53
N PRO A 464 5.12 -6.31 22.71
CA PRO A 464 4.14 -5.44 22.04
C PRO A 464 3.29 -4.65 23.03
N LEU A 465 2.66 -5.34 23.99
CA LEU A 465 1.72 -4.72 24.93
C LEU A 465 2.38 -3.63 25.78
N ALA A 466 3.57 -3.91 26.32
CA ALA A 466 4.32 -2.95 27.11
C ALA A 466 4.75 -1.74 26.26
N SER A 467 5.17 -1.96 25.01
CA SER A 467 5.66 -0.89 24.16
C SER A 467 4.52 -0.03 23.59
N SER A 468 3.36 -0.59 23.25
CA SER A 468 2.17 0.21 22.89
C SER A 468 1.70 1.07 24.07
N ALA A 469 1.68 0.51 25.29
CA ALA A 469 1.33 1.29 26.47
C ALA A 469 2.32 2.44 26.70
N ALA A 470 3.62 2.17 26.55
CA ALA A 470 4.67 3.18 26.65
C ALA A 470 4.58 4.24 25.54
N GLY A 471 4.27 3.85 24.30
CA GLY A 471 4.10 4.75 23.17
C GLY A 471 2.90 5.68 23.32
N ILE A 472 1.73 5.14 23.70
CA ILE A 472 0.54 5.94 24.00
C ILE A 472 0.82 6.93 25.13
N LEU A 473 1.49 6.46 26.20
CA LEU A 473 1.87 7.30 27.32
C LEU A 473 2.81 8.43 26.87
N ALA A 474 3.87 8.11 26.13
CA ALA A 474 4.82 9.09 25.61
C ALA A 474 4.16 10.13 24.69
N TRP A 475 3.25 9.70 23.81
CA TRP A 475 2.49 10.58 22.92
C TRP A 475 1.66 11.61 23.70
N ILE A 476 0.86 11.14 24.66
CA ILE A 476 -0.03 11.99 25.45
C ILE A 476 0.76 12.92 26.37
N LEU A 477 1.79 12.40 27.07
CA LEU A 477 2.64 13.22 27.93
C LEU A 477 3.42 14.25 27.13
N LYS A 478 3.91 13.90 25.93
CA LYS A 478 4.63 14.87 25.11
C LYS A 478 3.70 15.98 24.62
N ALA A 479 2.47 15.68 24.22
CA ALA A 479 1.48 16.68 23.87
C ALA A 479 1.17 17.62 25.05
N TYR A 480 0.94 17.06 26.24
CA TYR A 480 0.65 17.86 27.43
C TYR A 480 1.83 18.72 27.89
N THR A 481 3.05 18.18 27.88
CA THR A 481 4.25 18.90 28.36
C THR A 481 4.70 19.99 27.39
N GLU A 482 4.49 19.82 26.09
CA GLU A 482 4.87 20.81 25.08
C GLU A 482 3.80 21.90 24.91
N TYR A 483 2.51 21.54 24.95
CA TYR A 483 1.40 22.45 24.59
C TYR A 483 0.40 22.74 25.72
N GLY A 484 0.58 22.13 26.90
CA GLY A 484 -0.24 22.37 28.10
C GLY A 484 -1.67 21.78 28.07
N THR A 485 -2.11 21.22 26.94
CA THR A 485 -3.45 20.63 26.77
C THR A 485 -3.38 19.36 25.91
N ILE A 486 -4.40 18.50 26.02
CA ILE A 486 -4.53 17.28 25.22
C ILE A 486 -5.78 17.44 24.35
N THR A 487 -5.56 17.59 23.05
CA THR A 487 -6.58 17.80 22.02
C THR A 487 -6.15 17.10 20.73
N ILE A 488 -7.05 16.89 19.77
CA ILE A 488 -6.68 16.34 18.46
C ILE A 488 -5.58 17.19 17.81
N ALA A 489 -5.66 18.52 17.92
CA ALA A 489 -4.65 19.43 17.40
C ALA A 489 -3.27 19.18 18.03
N THR A 490 -3.16 19.22 19.36
CA THR A 490 -1.88 19.01 20.06
C THR A 490 -1.32 17.60 19.88
N LEU A 491 -2.19 16.59 19.75
CA LEU A 491 -1.79 15.21 19.45
C LEU A 491 -1.36 15.02 17.97
N SER A 492 -1.78 15.90 17.06
CA SER A 492 -1.38 15.91 15.64
C SER A 492 -0.04 16.58 15.41
N GLU A 493 0.51 17.24 16.43
CA GLU A 493 1.80 17.90 16.31
C GLU A 493 2.94 16.88 16.17
N ASN A 494 3.96 17.25 15.40
CA ASN A 494 5.04 16.35 15.02
C ASN A 494 5.80 15.79 16.23
N LEU A 495 6.12 16.62 17.24
CA LEU A 495 6.88 16.18 18.42
C LEU A 495 6.16 15.08 19.23
N PRO A 496 4.87 15.24 19.61
CA PRO A 496 4.10 14.17 20.20
C PRO A 496 4.05 12.92 19.33
N LEU A 497 3.79 13.06 18.02
CA LEU A 497 3.72 11.92 17.10
C LEU A 497 5.05 11.16 17.04
N VAL A 498 6.19 11.87 16.99
CA VAL A 498 7.53 11.26 17.04
C VAL A 498 7.72 10.51 18.36
N ALA A 499 7.38 11.13 19.48
CA ALA A 499 7.53 10.50 20.79
C ALA A 499 6.74 9.19 20.89
N GLY A 500 5.47 9.18 20.45
CA GLY A 500 4.65 7.98 20.43
C GLY A 500 5.18 6.89 19.50
N ASN A 501 5.38 7.24 18.23
CA ASN A 501 5.75 6.26 17.20
C ASN A 501 7.16 5.68 17.45
N MET A 502 8.13 6.51 17.85
CA MET A 502 9.49 6.03 18.16
C MET A 502 9.52 5.15 19.41
N MET A 503 8.72 5.46 20.44
CA MET A 503 8.62 4.60 21.61
C MET A 503 7.96 3.26 21.29
N SER A 504 6.90 3.25 20.47
CA SER A 504 6.25 2.02 20.02
C SER A 504 7.16 1.16 19.15
N LEU A 505 7.96 1.75 18.27
CA LEU A 505 8.90 1.02 17.40
C LEU A 505 10.16 0.55 18.15
N CYS A 506 10.77 1.41 18.96
CA CYS A 506 12.05 1.11 19.62
C CYS A 506 11.88 0.27 20.89
N GLY A 507 10.76 0.39 21.59
CA GLY A 507 10.43 -0.42 22.76
C GLY A 507 10.64 -1.93 22.55
N PRO A 508 10.05 -2.56 21.52
CA PRO A 508 10.23 -3.97 21.28
C PRO A 508 11.62 -4.35 20.75
N LEU A 509 12.36 -3.43 20.09
CA LEU A 509 13.77 -3.68 19.73
C LEU A 509 14.63 -3.96 20.96
N VAL A 510 14.26 -3.41 22.13
CA VAL A 510 14.95 -3.65 23.40
C VAL A 510 14.30 -4.81 24.17
N LEU A 511 12.96 -4.78 24.32
CA LEU A 511 12.24 -5.73 25.17
C LEU A 511 12.23 -7.15 24.58
N THR A 512 12.11 -7.31 23.26
CA THR A 512 12.09 -8.65 22.66
C THR A 512 13.40 -9.39 22.90
N PRO A 513 14.60 -8.82 22.64
CA PRO A 513 15.83 -9.49 22.98
C PRO A 513 16.01 -9.72 24.47
N LEU A 514 15.72 -8.72 25.32
CA LEU A 514 15.88 -8.82 26.76
C LEU A 514 15.06 -9.98 27.35
N ILE A 515 13.77 -10.07 27.02
CA ILE A 515 12.89 -11.13 27.52
C ILE A 515 13.30 -12.49 26.93
N THR A 516 13.69 -12.52 25.65
CA THR A 516 14.13 -13.75 24.99
C THR A 516 15.42 -14.30 25.62
N PHE A 517 16.40 -13.46 25.94
CA PHE A 517 17.64 -13.93 26.57
C PHE A 517 17.45 -14.41 28.00
N LEU A 518 16.47 -13.86 28.73
CA LEU A 518 16.12 -14.33 30.07
C LEU A 518 15.46 -15.72 30.06
N LYS A 519 14.61 -15.99 29.08
CA LYS A 519 13.94 -17.28 28.93
C LYS A 519 13.79 -17.63 27.44
N PRO A 520 14.83 -18.19 26.80
CA PRO A 520 14.78 -18.57 25.39
C PRO A 520 13.94 -19.82 25.18
N GLU A 521 13.22 -19.89 24.06
CA GLU A 521 12.48 -21.09 23.64
C GLU A 521 12.99 -21.52 22.26
N ASP A 522 13.49 -22.74 22.13
CA ASP A 522 14.11 -23.21 20.89
C ASP A 522 13.06 -23.90 19.99
N PHE A 523 12.59 -23.18 18.97
CA PHE A 523 11.54 -23.68 18.09
C PHE A 523 12.11 -24.47 16.90
N ASP A 524 11.52 -25.63 16.60
CA ASP A 524 11.86 -26.38 15.39
C ASP A 524 11.01 -25.91 14.19
N TRP A 525 11.68 -25.33 13.19
CA TRP A 525 11.04 -24.83 11.98
C TRP A 525 10.31 -25.90 11.17
N GLN A 526 10.69 -27.18 11.29
CA GLN A 526 10.01 -28.27 10.57
C GLN A 526 8.54 -28.42 10.99
N ILE A 527 8.21 -28.05 12.23
CA ILE A 527 6.84 -28.09 12.76
C ILE A 527 5.90 -27.24 11.89
N LEU A 528 6.37 -26.11 11.35
CA LEU A 528 5.53 -25.26 10.49
C LEU A 528 5.20 -25.93 9.15
N LYS A 529 6.12 -26.74 8.60
CA LYS A 529 5.89 -27.46 7.35
C LYS A 529 4.91 -28.63 7.54
N THR A 530 4.88 -29.23 8.73
CA THR A 530 4.04 -30.41 9.03
C THR A 530 2.67 -30.07 9.59
N GLU A 531 2.57 -29.07 10.47
CA GLU A 531 1.31 -28.71 11.15
C GLU A 531 0.40 -27.81 10.29
N ILE A 532 1.01 -27.00 9.42
CA ILE A 532 0.25 -26.14 8.50
C ILE A 532 0.00 -26.93 7.22
N LYS A 533 -1.23 -27.44 7.09
CA LYS A 533 -1.66 -28.25 5.94
C LYS A 533 -2.01 -27.38 4.74
N SER A 534 -1.58 -27.83 3.57
CA SER A 534 -2.07 -27.37 2.27
C SER A 534 -3.34 -28.16 1.90
N ASP A 535 -4.22 -27.56 1.08
CA ASP A 535 -5.37 -28.27 0.47
C ASP A 535 -4.93 -29.15 -0.72
N GLN A 536 -3.64 -29.12 -1.09
CA GLN A 536 -3.06 -29.92 -2.17
C GLN A 536 -2.89 -31.40 -1.80
N PRO A 537 -2.97 -32.32 -2.79
CA PRO A 537 -2.70 -33.75 -2.58
C PRO A 537 -1.26 -33.98 -2.07
N GLU A 538 -1.01 -35.15 -1.47
CA GLU A 538 0.31 -35.48 -0.91
C GLU A 538 1.43 -35.25 -1.95
N PRO A 539 2.52 -34.56 -1.56
CA PRO A 539 3.59 -34.16 -2.47
C PRO A 539 4.27 -35.40 -3.08
N GLN A 540 4.45 -35.37 -4.40
CA GLN A 540 5.20 -36.39 -5.12
C GLN A 540 6.70 -36.14 -4.99
N GLU A 541 7.53 -37.11 -5.38
CA GLU A 541 9.00 -37.02 -5.27
C GLU A 541 9.57 -35.80 -6.04
N ILE A 542 8.93 -35.44 -7.15
CA ILE A 542 9.25 -34.24 -7.95
C ILE A 542 8.96 -32.95 -7.16
N ASP A 543 7.88 -32.92 -6.36
CA ASP A 543 7.52 -31.77 -5.54
C ASP A 543 8.53 -31.55 -4.42
N ILE A 544 9.00 -32.63 -3.78
CA ILE A 544 10.04 -32.57 -2.74
C ILE A 544 11.35 -32.01 -3.30
N GLN A 545 11.74 -32.44 -4.51
CA GLN A 545 12.97 -31.95 -5.14
C GLN A 545 12.86 -30.47 -5.53
N ARG A 546 11.69 -30.04 -6.00
CA ARG A 546 11.38 -28.64 -6.29
C ARG A 546 11.40 -27.79 -5.03
N GLU A 547 10.83 -28.27 -3.92
CA GLU A 547 10.87 -27.57 -2.62
C GLU A 547 12.32 -27.36 -2.12
N LEU A 548 13.19 -28.36 -2.28
CA LEU A 548 14.60 -28.26 -1.91
C LEU A 548 15.38 -27.26 -2.79
N GLU A 549 15.05 -27.19 -4.08
CA GLU A 549 15.63 -26.21 -5.00
C GLU A 549 15.16 -24.80 -4.65
N ASP A 550 13.86 -24.62 -4.44
CA ASP A 550 13.26 -23.35 -4.05
C ASP A 550 13.81 -22.88 -2.69
N GLU A 551 14.06 -23.76 -1.72
CA GLU A 551 14.68 -23.38 -0.44
C GLU A 551 16.09 -22.77 -0.63
N LYS A 552 16.92 -23.32 -1.53
CA LYS A 552 18.25 -22.77 -1.84
C LYS A 552 18.17 -21.42 -2.56
N ILE A 553 17.23 -21.28 -3.49
CA ILE A 553 16.99 -20.03 -4.21
C ILE A 553 16.53 -18.95 -3.23
N LEU A 554 15.56 -19.28 -2.37
CA LEU A 554 15.02 -18.37 -1.35
C LEU A 554 16.08 -17.94 -0.34
N LEU A 555 17.00 -18.83 0.06
CA LEU A 555 18.14 -18.47 0.91
C LEU A 555 19.06 -17.41 0.27
N THR A 556 19.36 -17.59 -1.01
CA THR A 556 20.20 -16.65 -1.77
C THR A 556 19.47 -15.32 -1.95
N ALA A 557 18.19 -15.38 -2.31
CA ALA A 557 17.32 -14.21 -2.45
C ALA A 557 17.21 -13.44 -1.13
N ARG A 558 17.03 -14.13 0.00
CA ARG A 558 16.98 -13.52 1.34
C ARG A 558 18.26 -12.73 1.64
N ASN A 559 19.43 -13.31 1.44
CA ASN A 559 20.70 -12.63 1.73
C ASN A 559 20.89 -11.39 0.85
N ARG A 560 20.51 -11.48 -0.43
CA ARG A 560 20.53 -10.34 -1.36
C ARG A 560 19.54 -9.25 -0.92
N SER A 561 18.30 -9.63 -0.59
CA SER A 561 17.29 -8.71 -0.08
C SER A 561 17.73 -8.02 1.21
N ILE A 562 18.35 -8.73 2.16
CA ILE A 562 18.91 -8.11 3.37
C ILE A 562 19.95 -7.05 3.00
N ALA A 563 20.93 -7.40 2.15
CA ALA A 563 21.98 -6.47 1.77
C ALA A 563 21.43 -5.24 1.02
N MET A 564 20.51 -5.45 0.07
CA MET A 564 19.87 -4.39 -0.69
C MET A 564 19.00 -3.50 0.18
N SER A 565 18.14 -4.08 1.03
CA SER A 565 17.26 -3.30 1.91
C SER A 565 18.07 -2.50 2.93
N LEU A 566 19.12 -3.08 3.53
CA LEU A 566 20.00 -2.32 4.43
C LEU A 566 20.70 -1.17 3.71
N PHE A 567 21.25 -1.42 2.52
CA PHE A 567 21.90 -0.37 1.73
C PHE A 567 20.91 0.76 1.37
N LEU A 568 19.72 0.41 0.88
CA LEU A 568 18.70 1.39 0.48
C LEU A 568 18.15 2.15 1.69
N THR A 569 17.93 1.49 2.84
CA THR A 569 17.54 2.15 4.09
C THR A 569 18.60 3.16 4.53
N LEU A 570 19.89 2.77 4.51
CA LEU A 570 20.97 3.69 4.84
C LEU A 570 21.06 4.83 3.82
N ALA A 571 20.89 4.54 2.53
CA ALA A 571 20.92 5.55 1.48
C ALA A 571 19.81 6.60 1.63
N PHE A 572 18.58 6.14 1.86
CA PHE A 572 17.38 6.98 1.91
C PHE A 572 17.21 7.73 3.24
N LEU A 573 17.68 7.18 4.36
CA LEU A 573 17.50 7.82 5.68
C LEU A 573 18.75 8.52 6.20
N ILE A 574 19.94 8.12 5.74
CA ILE A 574 21.20 8.58 6.32
C ILE A 574 22.12 9.21 5.27
N LEU A 575 22.61 8.44 4.30
CA LEU A 575 23.73 8.83 3.45
C LEU A 575 23.45 10.07 2.59
N TRP A 576 22.22 10.25 2.14
CA TRP A 576 21.83 11.43 1.35
C TRP A 576 21.20 12.55 2.19
N PRO A 577 20.11 12.33 2.97
CA PRO A 577 19.39 13.44 3.57
C PRO A 577 20.12 14.06 4.77
N ILE A 578 20.90 13.29 5.54
CA ILE A 578 21.56 13.80 6.75
C ILE A 578 22.69 14.78 6.41
N PRO A 579 23.59 14.52 5.44
CA PRO A 579 24.54 15.54 4.99
C PRO A 579 23.85 16.79 4.43
N MET A 580 22.77 16.62 3.65
CA MET A 580 22.00 17.75 3.12
C MET A 580 21.38 18.58 4.24
N TYR A 581 20.80 17.93 5.25
CA TYR A 581 20.28 18.59 6.46
C TYR A 581 21.39 19.30 7.24
N ALA A 582 22.54 18.66 7.45
CA ALA A 582 23.62 19.21 8.25
C ALA A 582 24.37 20.38 7.58
N SER A 583 24.32 20.46 6.25
CA SER A 583 25.00 21.52 5.47
C SER A 583 24.30 22.88 5.48
N ASP A 584 23.07 22.96 6.01
CA ASP A 584 22.20 24.14 5.94
C ASP A 584 22.00 24.68 4.51
N TYR A 585 22.21 23.84 3.49
CA TYR A 585 22.20 24.25 2.09
C TYR A 585 20.78 24.59 1.61
N VAL A 586 20.64 25.80 1.07
CA VAL A 586 19.46 26.25 0.32
C VAL A 586 19.72 26.01 -1.17
N PHE A 587 18.83 25.29 -1.84
CA PHE A 587 19.03 24.83 -3.21
C PHE A 587 19.18 26.04 -4.13
N SER A 588 20.33 26.14 -4.79
CA SER A 588 20.49 27.08 -5.90
C SER A 588 19.52 26.73 -7.04
N LYS A 589 19.22 27.72 -7.89
CA LYS A 589 18.38 27.52 -9.09
C LYS A 589 18.88 26.32 -9.93
N GLY A 590 20.19 26.21 -10.14
CA GLY A 590 20.78 25.08 -10.88
C GLY A 590 20.59 23.73 -10.20
N PHE A 591 20.77 23.68 -8.87
CA PHE A 591 20.53 22.44 -8.11
C PHE A 591 19.06 22.03 -8.16
N PHE A 592 18.13 22.98 -8.02
CA PHE A 592 16.70 22.69 -8.10
C PHE A 592 16.26 22.21 -9.48
N LYS A 593 16.85 22.73 -10.58
CA LYS A 593 16.65 22.11 -11.91
C LYS A 593 17.07 20.64 -11.92
N GLY A 594 18.24 20.32 -11.35
CA GLY A 594 18.71 18.94 -11.21
C GLY A 594 17.78 18.08 -10.35
N TRP A 595 17.22 18.66 -9.28
CA TRP A 595 16.20 18.02 -8.44
C TRP A 595 14.95 17.67 -9.25
N VAL A 596 14.45 18.59 -10.07
CA VAL A 596 13.31 18.32 -10.97
C VAL A 596 13.64 17.25 -12.01
N VAL A 597 14.86 17.24 -12.56
CA VAL A 597 15.29 16.13 -13.44
C VAL A 597 15.24 14.78 -12.71
N ALA A 598 15.68 14.72 -11.45
CA ALA A 598 15.56 13.50 -10.65
C ALA A 598 14.10 13.09 -10.42
N ILE A 599 13.19 14.04 -10.19
CA ILE A 599 11.73 13.80 -10.12
C ILE A 599 11.22 13.13 -11.40
N PHE A 600 11.58 13.65 -12.58
CA PHE A 600 11.20 13.03 -13.87
C PHE A 600 11.78 11.63 -14.04
N LEU A 601 13.05 11.42 -13.67
CA LEU A 601 13.69 10.09 -13.77
C LEU A 601 12.97 9.05 -12.91
N TRP A 602 12.64 9.40 -11.66
CA TRP A 602 11.85 8.54 -10.78
C TRP A 602 10.45 8.26 -11.34
N ALA A 603 9.79 9.30 -11.87
CA ALA A 603 8.46 9.19 -12.48
C ALA A 603 8.45 8.20 -13.66
N PHE A 604 9.42 8.33 -14.58
CA PHE A 604 9.55 7.43 -15.73
C PHE A 604 9.99 6.02 -15.34
N PHE A 605 10.92 5.88 -14.39
CA PHE A 605 11.35 4.59 -13.88
C PHE A 605 10.18 3.80 -13.31
N ALA A 606 9.41 4.40 -12.39
CA ALA A 606 8.31 3.72 -11.73
C ALA A 606 7.14 3.48 -12.68
N ALA A 607 6.76 4.46 -13.50
CA ALA A 607 5.71 4.29 -14.49
C ALA A 607 6.06 3.19 -15.51
N GLY A 608 7.28 3.19 -16.05
CA GLY A 608 7.74 2.17 -16.98
C GLY A 608 7.77 0.78 -16.34
N THR A 609 8.28 0.67 -15.11
CA THR A 609 8.34 -0.60 -14.38
C THR A 609 6.95 -1.15 -14.11
N ILE A 610 6.03 -0.34 -13.57
CA ILE A 610 4.72 -0.83 -13.13
C ILE A 610 3.74 -1.00 -14.29
N THR A 611 3.82 -0.19 -15.34
CA THR A 611 2.89 -0.30 -16.47
C THR A 611 3.33 -1.31 -17.52
N LEU A 612 4.63 -1.39 -17.84
CA LEU A 612 5.12 -2.19 -18.97
C LEU A 612 5.54 -3.59 -18.55
N LEU A 613 6.14 -3.78 -17.36
CA LEU A 613 6.64 -5.09 -16.93
C LEU A 613 5.53 -6.15 -16.82
N PRO A 614 4.36 -5.87 -16.19
CA PRO A 614 3.28 -6.87 -16.12
C PRO A 614 2.74 -7.24 -17.51
N VAL A 615 2.63 -6.26 -18.41
CA VAL A 615 2.18 -6.49 -19.80
C VAL A 615 3.17 -7.37 -20.56
N TRP A 616 4.47 -7.13 -20.35
CA TRP A 616 5.53 -7.93 -20.95
C TRP A 616 5.51 -9.38 -20.44
N GLU A 617 5.33 -9.58 -19.13
CA GLU A 617 5.22 -10.90 -18.51
C GLU A 617 3.95 -11.66 -18.94
N ALA A 618 2.85 -10.94 -19.18
CA ALA A 618 1.56 -11.50 -19.60
C ALA A 618 1.41 -11.65 -21.13
N ARG A 619 2.45 -11.35 -21.92
CA ARG A 619 2.36 -11.28 -23.40
C ARG A 619 1.85 -12.56 -24.06
N GLU A 620 2.13 -13.72 -23.48
CA GLU A 620 1.76 -15.02 -24.05
C GLU A 620 0.28 -15.30 -23.79
N SER A 621 -0.18 -15.10 -22.55
CA SER A 621 -1.60 -15.18 -22.18
C SER A 621 -2.45 -14.15 -22.95
N ILE A 622 -1.93 -12.93 -23.17
CA ILE A 622 -2.58 -11.91 -24.02
C ILE A 622 -2.65 -12.36 -25.50
N ARG A 623 -1.58 -12.95 -26.04
CA ARG A 623 -1.60 -13.49 -27.42
C ARG A 623 -2.61 -14.63 -27.56
N ALA A 624 -2.69 -15.53 -26.58
CA ALA A 624 -3.68 -16.59 -26.53
C ALA A 624 -5.10 -16.02 -26.54
N PHE A 625 -5.36 -14.99 -25.71
CA PHE A 625 -6.64 -14.26 -25.70
C PHE A 625 -6.99 -13.68 -27.07
N VAL A 626 -6.06 -12.94 -27.69
CA VAL A 626 -6.30 -12.33 -29.02
C VAL A 626 -6.57 -13.39 -30.07
N ARG A 627 -5.88 -14.55 -30.04
CA ARG A 627 -6.13 -15.67 -30.97
C ARG A 627 -7.53 -16.27 -30.77
N LEU A 628 -7.95 -16.45 -29.51
CA LEU A 628 -9.27 -16.95 -29.16
C LEU A 628 -10.39 -16.02 -29.65
N VAL A 629 -10.26 -14.71 -29.40
CA VAL A 629 -11.24 -13.69 -29.82
C VAL A 629 -11.29 -13.52 -31.34
N THR A 630 -10.16 -13.68 -32.03
CA THR A 630 -10.08 -13.59 -33.50
C THR A 630 -10.43 -14.89 -34.23
N GLY A 631 -10.88 -15.92 -33.52
CA GLY A 631 -11.32 -17.20 -34.12
C GLY A 631 -10.19 -18.04 -34.73
N LYS A 632 -8.93 -17.75 -34.39
CA LYS A 632 -7.77 -18.56 -34.81
C LYS A 632 -7.58 -19.72 -33.83
N LYS A 633 -7.34 -20.94 -34.34
CA LYS A 633 -7.07 -22.13 -33.50
C LYS A 633 -5.95 -21.81 -32.50
N VAL A 634 -6.26 -21.95 -31.22
CA VAL A 634 -5.27 -21.98 -30.13
C VAL A 634 -4.45 -23.25 -30.33
N LEU A 635 -3.12 -23.13 -30.42
CA LEU A 635 -2.22 -24.28 -30.50
C LEU A 635 -2.02 -24.81 -29.09
N ASP A 636 -2.00 -26.14 -28.91
CA ASP A 636 -1.86 -26.79 -27.58
C ASP A 636 -0.62 -26.34 -26.79
N GLY A 637 0.39 -25.74 -27.45
CA GLY A 637 1.58 -25.19 -26.81
C GLY A 637 1.43 -23.79 -26.17
N ASP A 638 0.34 -23.06 -26.43
CA ASP A 638 0.14 -21.69 -25.91
C ASP A 638 -0.52 -21.67 -24.51
N VAL A 639 -1.16 -22.77 -24.08
CA VAL A 639 -1.92 -22.85 -22.82
C VAL A 639 -1.15 -23.64 -21.74
N ALA A 640 -0.26 -24.54 -22.14
CA ALA A 640 0.44 -25.46 -21.22
C ALA A 640 1.59 -24.85 -20.41
N ARG A 641 2.11 -23.67 -20.80
CA ARG A 641 3.33 -23.10 -20.20
C ARG A 641 3.14 -22.22 -18.96
N ASP A 642 1.93 -21.74 -18.69
CA ASP A 642 1.69 -20.91 -17.49
C ASP A 642 1.45 -21.76 -16.21
N GLY A 643 1.48 -23.11 -16.31
CA GLY A 643 1.34 -24.04 -15.18
C GLY A 643 2.63 -24.80 -14.78
N GLU A 644 3.65 -24.84 -15.65
CA GLU A 644 4.94 -25.45 -15.37
C GLU A 644 6.00 -24.35 -15.31
N GLY A 645 6.66 -24.19 -14.15
CA GLY A 645 7.72 -23.21 -13.98
C GLY A 645 8.83 -23.42 -15.00
N ASP A 646 9.35 -22.31 -15.54
CA ASP A 646 10.47 -22.30 -16.50
C ASP A 646 11.67 -23.11 -15.96
N GLY A 647 11.86 -24.30 -16.52
CA GLY A 647 13.05 -25.14 -16.39
C GLY A 647 13.51 -25.56 -17.78
N LEU A 648 14.66 -25.03 -18.21
CA LEU A 648 15.29 -25.36 -19.50
C LEU A 648 15.75 -26.83 -19.54
N GLY A 649 15.44 -27.51 -20.64
CA GLY A 649 15.96 -28.84 -20.98
C GLY A 649 15.60 -29.24 -22.40
N ASP A 650 16.28 -28.65 -23.38
CA ASP A 650 16.25 -29.08 -24.78
C ASP A 650 17.03 -30.40 -24.90
N GLN A 651 16.35 -31.54 -25.15
CA GLN A 651 16.79 -32.69 -25.95
C GLN A 651 15.92 -33.95 -25.68
N ALA A 652 15.64 -34.68 -26.76
CA ALA A 652 15.04 -36.02 -26.86
C ALA A 652 13.50 -36.15 -26.80
N ASN A 653 12.85 -36.03 -27.97
CA ASN A 653 12.20 -37.17 -28.61
C ASN A 653 11.63 -36.81 -30.00
N SER A 654 12.39 -37.17 -31.03
CA SER A 654 11.81 -37.55 -32.32
C SER A 654 11.06 -38.88 -32.15
N GLU A 655 10.00 -39.08 -32.94
CA GLU A 655 9.24 -40.34 -33.12
C GLU A 655 8.01 -40.56 -32.21
N SER A 656 6.88 -39.96 -32.59
CA SER A 656 5.79 -40.70 -33.26
C SER A 656 4.53 -39.83 -33.33
N LYS A 657 4.23 -39.34 -34.52
CA LYS A 657 2.92 -38.74 -34.82
C LYS A 657 1.95 -39.87 -35.09
N SER A 658 0.94 -40.01 -34.23
CA SER A 658 -0.28 -40.77 -34.51
C SER A 658 -1.47 -39.85 -34.26
N GLU A 659 -2.14 -39.49 -35.35
CA GLU A 659 -3.36 -38.72 -35.41
C GLU A 659 -4.47 -39.28 -34.51
N LYS A 660 -4.99 -38.46 -33.58
CA LYS A 660 -6.38 -38.55 -33.15
C LYS A 660 -6.92 -37.14 -32.93
N GLY A 661 -7.63 -36.63 -33.94
CA GLY A 661 -8.44 -35.43 -33.81
C GLY A 661 -9.60 -35.67 -32.86
N PHE A 662 -9.71 -34.86 -31.80
CA PHE A 662 -10.85 -34.87 -30.90
C PHE A 662 -11.81 -33.74 -31.28
N SER A 663 -13.01 -34.11 -31.73
CA SER A 663 -14.10 -33.21 -32.11
C SER A 663 -14.91 -32.80 -30.88
N LEU A 664 -14.93 -31.51 -30.53
CA LEU A 664 -15.81 -30.93 -29.52
C LEU A 664 -17.26 -30.93 -30.02
N LYS A 665 -18.12 -31.79 -29.44
CA LYS A 665 -19.58 -31.69 -29.57
C LYS A 665 -20.11 -30.64 -28.60
N VAL A 666 -20.59 -29.52 -29.16
CA VAL A 666 -21.44 -28.56 -28.47
C VAL A 666 -22.81 -29.23 -28.25
N LYS A 667 -23.19 -29.48 -26.99
CA LYS A 667 -24.59 -29.81 -26.65
C LYS A 667 -25.39 -28.51 -26.70
N GLY A 668 -26.18 -28.36 -27.75
CA GLY A 668 -27.33 -27.46 -27.74
C GLY A 668 -28.46 -28.12 -26.96
N GLU A 669 -28.95 -27.46 -25.92
CA GLU A 669 -30.22 -27.77 -25.31
C GLU A 669 -31.27 -26.81 -25.88
N GLY A 670 -32.32 -27.39 -26.44
CA GLY A 670 -33.56 -26.73 -26.79
C GLY A 670 -34.68 -27.74 -26.66
N VAL A 671 -35.88 -27.22 -26.40
CA VAL A 671 -37.19 -27.89 -26.28
C VAL A 671 -37.42 -28.46 -24.86
N LEU A 672 -38.37 -28.01 -24.03
CA LEU A 672 -39.64 -27.28 -24.20
C LEU A 672 -39.86 -26.34 -23.00
#